data_AF-A0A5C0ZPR3-F1
#
_entry.id   AF-A0A5C0ZPR3-F1
#
_cell.length_a   1.000
_cell.length_b   1.000
_cell.length_c   1.000
_cell.angle_alpha   90.00
_cell.angle_beta   90.00
_cell.angle_gamma   90.00
#
_symmetry.space_group_name_H-M   'P 1'
#
loop_
_entity.id
_entity.type
_entity.pdbx_description
1 polymer ?
#
loop_
_entity_poly.entity_id
_entity_poly.type
_entity_poly.pdbx_seq_one_letter_code
_entity_poly.pdbx_strand_id
1 'polypeptide(L)'
;MKIFIFKIQYLRLQVFIYSFLCFLLPASLVLAQDLSLPQGFDNYVHQVLKTFDVPGLSVGIVKDGKIILTKGYGVRRLGEAAPVTEETLFSIASNSKAFTATALALLVEEGKLKWEDRVIKYLPWFQLNDAYVTSHLTIRDLLVHHSGLPAYANDLLLFPPSTFSRQELLRKLADVPLQHDFRSVYAYDNILYIAAGEVIEKVSGITWEDFIKKRIFDVVGMQHSISRFSMLKQQKNVAYAHVKRKGQLKVVASFFDQNIGDAGNPAGGIASCAVDMTKWVAAQLDSGLTLNGGRLFASNATQELWKIVRPMPISKEPAWLQPAQKNFYGYALGFRKYDYRGYEVIGHGGLLTGFVSQIAMVPQKRLGIVVLTNQLSSGAYWSIINHLLDYYLQTQSFDWIAGYKKEADNASIKQDSIEKQLRPDSTLKLSLPLEAYTGVYTNKLLGKVRIKAEHDSLKIRFLNSPQLNASLRHFHGDIFNLAFDNRDRSSAPMLSFSLNPDKSIREANFISTFTDADNDWESVILKPDKNAINDTLMLKRKIEKVLQKGNPGTFAIAFKDLSDNDTFFYNEHQLFHAASTMKTPVLAETFRQIERGKLALSDSVEVYNEFKSIYDGSSYAIDARDDSEQGLYSLIGKKAALADLLLRMITQSSNLATNIVIDLVGAKNVMKTMERLGAKEMKILRGVEDSKAFAHGMNNMVSAYDLSLLFVQLARGEMINSRSSEQMLDILMKQHFRGIIPAELPADVKVANKTGSINKVCHDSGIVFLPDGRKYVLILLSMGVDEKLAQQYLAEISGVFYHYVCNKDTTE
;
A
#
# COMPACT_ATOMS: atom_id res chain seq x y z
N MET A 1 47.26 65.33 -63.98
CA MET A 1 46.14 65.16 -63.01
C MET A 1 44.93 64.37 -63.55
N LYS A 2 45.01 63.68 -64.70
CA LYS A 2 43.89 62.86 -65.25
C LYS A 2 44.08 61.33 -65.15
N ILE A 3 45.28 60.86 -64.79
CA ILE A 3 45.58 59.40 -64.69
C ILE A 3 45.36 58.87 -63.26
N PHE A 4 45.34 59.74 -62.25
CA PHE A 4 45.17 59.34 -60.85
C PHE A 4 43.70 59.14 -60.42
N ILE A 5 42.75 59.72 -61.16
CA ILE A 5 41.32 59.65 -60.84
C ILE A 5 40.69 58.34 -61.36
N PHE A 6 41.23 57.75 -62.44
CA PHE A 6 40.72 56.50 -63.01
C PHE A 6 41.07 55.25 -62.19
N LYS A 7 42.16 55.26 -61.42
CA LYS A 7 42.56 54.12 -60.56
C LYS A 7 41.73 53.99 -59.28
N ILE A 8 41.10 55.08 -58.81
CA ILE A 8 40.31 55.08 -57.57
C ILE A 8 38.85 54.65 -57.83
N GLN A 9 38.32 54.85 -59.04
CA GLN A 9 36.97 54.37 -59.41
C GLN A 9 36.94 52.86 -59.73
N TYR A 10 38.00 52.29 -60.30
CA TYR A 10 38.08 50.84 -60.54
C TYR A 10 38.22 50.01 -59.25
N LEU A 11 38.93 50.54 -58.25
CA LEU A 11 39.10 49.87 -56.96
C LEU A 11 37.80 49.89 -56.11
N ARG A 12 36.99 50.96 -56.22
CA ARG A 12 35.70 51.04 -55.53
C ARG A 12 34.63 50.15 -56.16
N LEU A 13 34.67 49.90 -57.47
CA LEU A 13 33.74 49.00 -58.14
C LEU A 13 34.07 47.52 -57.87
N GLN A 14 35.35 47.15 -57.76
CA GLN A 14 35.74 45.79 -57.35
C GLN A 14 35.42 45.51 -55.88
N VAL A 15 35.65 46.45 -54.96
CA VAL A 15 35.33 46.24 -53.53
C VAL A 15 33.81 46.16 -53.29
N PHE A 16 32.98 46.83 -54.09
CA PHE A 16 31.53 46.68 -54.03
C PHE A 16 31.04 45.35 -54.64
N ILE A 17 31.64 44.87 -55.73
CA ILE A 17 31.28 43.58 -56.34
C ILE A 17 31.72 42.40 -55.46
N TYR A 18 32.88 42.48 -54.76
CA TYR A 18 33.28 41.47 -53.78
C TYR A 18 32.49 41.56 -52.47
N SER A 19 32.04 42.74 -52.03
CA SER A 19 31.14 42.86 -50.87
C SER A 19 29.70 42.41 -51.18
N PHE A 20 29.23 42.52 -52.43
CA PHE A 20 27.89 42.07 -52.82
C PHE A 20 27.84 40.57 -53.20
N LEU A 21 28.94 39.99 -53.72
CA LEU A 21 29.03 38.54 -53.94
C LEU A 21 29.22 37.72 -52.66
N CYS A 22 29.68 38.31 -51.55
CA CYS A 22 29.69 37.64 -50.24
C CYS A 22 28.31 37.61 -49.55
N PHE A 23 27.29 38.28 -50.11
CA PHE A 23 25.93 38.30 -49.58
C PHE A 23 24.91 37.47 -50.38
N LEU A 24 25.36 36.76 -51.43
CA LEU A 24 24.48 35.94 -52.29
C LEU A 24 25.05 34.53 -52.50
N LEU A 25 24.80 33.68 -51.48
CA LEU A 25 24.63 32.20 -51.47
C LEU A 25 25.58 31.42 -50.53
N PRO A 26 25.09 30.47 -49.68
CA PRO A 26 23.71 30.19 -49.30
C PRO A 26 23.44 30.49 -47.81
N ALA A 27 22.31 31.16 -47.56
CA ALA A 27 21.53 30.90 -46.36
C ALA A 27 21.12 29.42 -46.36
N SER A 28 21.18 28.78 -45.19
CA SER A 28 20.67 27.42 -44.89
C SER A 28 21.61 26.24 -45.15
N LEU A 29 22.81 26.24 -44.56
CA LEU A 29 23.24 25.02 -43.87
C LEU A 29 22.58 25.02 -42.49
N VAL A 30 21.25 24.84 -42.47
CA VAL A 30 20.66 24.15 -41.33
C VAL A 30 21.29 22.77 -41.41
N LEU A 31 22.29 22.48 -40.56
CA LEU A 31 22.65 21.10 -40.28
C LEU A 31 21.33 20.38 -40.06
N ALA A 32 20.94 19.52 -41.01
CA ALA A 32 19.74 18.73 -40.87
C ALA A 32 19.87 18.03 -39.51
N GLN A 33 19.04 18.44 -38.56
CA GLN A 33 19.03 17.83 -37.24
C GLN A 33 18.70 16.37 -37.48
N ASP A 34 19.61 15.46 -37.13
CA ASP A 34 19.39 14.04 -37.29
C ASP A 34 18.36 13.58 -36.25
N LEU A 35 17.09 13.75 -36.62
CA LEU A 35 15.92 13.27 -35.91
C LEU A 35 15.61 11.81 -36.28
N SER A 36 16.51 11.14 -37.01
CA SER A 36 16.30 9.75 -37.40
C SER A 36 16.66 8.79 -36.27
N LEU A 37 16.20 7.55 -36.42
CA LEU A 37 16.53 6.44 -35.55
C LEU A 37 17.68 5.63 -36.18
N PRO A 38 18.47 4.90 -35.38
CA PRO A 38 19.41 3.93 -35.92
C PRO A 38 18.70 3.00 -36.92
N GLN A 39 19.34 2.72 -38.05
CA GLN A 39 18.78 1.80 -39.04
C GLN A 39 18.51 0.43 -38.40
N GLY A 40 17.30 -0.08 -38.57
CA GLY A 40 16.91 -1.39 -38.01
C GLY A 40 16.62 -1.38 -36.50
N PHE A 41 16.40 -0.21 -35.89
CA PHE A 41 16.16 -0.09 -34.45
C PHE A 41 15.03 -1.01 -33.92
N ASP A 42 13.92 -1.14 -34.64
CA ASP A 42 12.83 -2.06 -34.23
C ASP A 42 13.31 -3.51 -34.14
N ASN A 43 14.12 -3.96 -35.10
CA ASN A 43 14.69 -5.30 -35.09
C ASN A 43 15.67 -5.48 -33.92
N TYR A 44 16.45 -4.44 -33.60
CA TYR A 44 17.31 -4.43 -32.43
C TYR A 44 16.50 -4.62 -31.13
N VAL A 45 15.40 -3.88 -30.96
CA VAL A 45 14.51 -4.02 -29.80
C VAL A 45 13.89 -5.43 -29.72
N HIS A 46 13.50 -6.02 -30.86
CA HIS A 46 13.01 -7.40 -30.89
C HIS A 46 14.10 -8.43 -30.50
N GLN A 47 15.35 -8.20 -30.88
CA GLN A 47 16.48 -9.02 -30.42
C GLN A 47 16.70 -8.87 -28.91
N VAL A 48 16.56 -7.66 -28.36
CA VAL A 48 16.63 -7.42 -26.90
C VAL A 48 15.53 -8.21 -26.17
N LEU A 49 14.27 -8.09 -26.59
CA LEU A 49 13.16 -8.85 -26.00
C LEU A 49 13.45 -10.34 -25.95
N LYS A 50 13.93 -10.90 -27.08
CA LYS A 50 14.25 -12.32 -27.22
C LYS A 50 15.44 -12.74 -26.35
N THR A 51 16.54 -11.99 -26.37
CA THR A 51 17.78 -12.36 -25.66
C THR A 51 17.62 -12.36 -24.14
N PHE A 52 16.80 -11.45 -23.63
CA PHE A 52 16.62 -11.26 -22.18
C PHE A 52 15.32 -11.88 -21.63
N ASP A 53 14.53 -12.55 -22.46
CA ASP A 53 13.20 -13.09 -22.14
C ASP A 53 12.28 -12.04 -21.50
N VAL A 54 12.25 -10.83 -22.06
CA VAL A 54 11.36 -9.76 -21.62
C VAL A 54 10.05 -9.89 -22.41
N PRO A 55 8.88 -10.09 -21.77
CA PRO A 55 7.61 -10.26 -22.49
C PRO A 55 7.20 -9.00 -23.24
N GLY A 56 7.39 -7.83 -22.63
CA GLY A 56 7.07 -6.56 -23.25
C GLY A 56 7.82 -5.39 -22.63
N LEU A 57 8.02 -4.37 -23.45
CA LEU A 57 8.64 -3.11 -23.05
C LEU A 57 8.10 -1.96 -23.87
N SER A 58 8.30 -0.73 -23.39
CA SER A 58 8.07 0.48 -24.18
C SER A 58 9.32 1.34 -24.22
N VAL A 59 9.53 2.02 -25.36
CA VAL A 59 10.64 2.93 -25.60
C VAL A 59 10.09 4.31 -25.94
N GLY A 60 10.65 5.33 -25.31
CA GLY A 60 10.41 6.74 -25.59
C GLY A 60 11.72 7.46 -25.91
N ILE A 61 11.75 8.29 -26.96
CA ILE A 61 12.92 9.06 -27.37
C ILE A 61 12.51 10.50 -27.62
N VAL A 62 13.21 11.44 -26.99
CA VAL A 62 13.10 12.88 -27.20
C VAL A 62 14.43 13.40 -27.71
N LYS A 63 14.41 14.19 -28.79
CA LYS A 63 15.60 14.87 -29.31
C LYS A 63 15.24 16.28 -29.73
N ASP A 64 16.03 17.25 -29.26
CA ASP A 64 15.90 18.67 -29.58
C ASP A 64 14.48 19.22 -29.34
N GLY A 65 13.85 18.80 -28.24
CA GLY A 65 12.50 19.23 -27.88
C GLY A 65 11.37 18.55 -28.67
N LYS A 66 11.68 17.53 -29.48
CA LYS A 66 10.68 16.75 -30.24
C LYS A 66 10.65 15.32 -29.77
N ILE A 67 9.46 14.74 -29.68
CA ILE A 67 9.28 13.30 -29.48
C ILE A 67 9.60 12.61 -30.81
N ILE A 68 10.63 11.77 -30.82
CA ILE A 68 11.08 11.02 -32.00
C ILE A 68 10.38 9.67 -32.07
N LEU A 69 10.17 9.04 -30.91
CA LEU A 69 9.55 7.73 -30.80
C LEU A 69 8.82 7.62 -29.47
N THR A 70 7.61 7.05 -29.52
CA THR A 70 6.93 6.43 -28.37
C THR A 70 6.31 5.14 -28.88
N LYS A 71 6.84 3.98 -28.47
CA LYS A 71 6.40 2.68 -29.03
C LYS A 71 6.45 1.57 -28.00
N GLY A 72 5.41 0.74 -28.00
CA GLY A 72 5.35 -0.51 -27.26
C GLY A 72 5.80 -1.70 -28.11
N TYR A 73 6.42 -2.68 -27.46
CA TYR A 73 6.87 -3.93 -28.08
C TYR A 73 6.51 -5.12 -27.19
N GLY A 74 6.13 -6.24 -27.80
CA GLY A 74 5.77 -7.46 -27.08
C GLY A 74 4.38 -7.40 -26.44
N VAL A 75 4.20 -8.13 -25.34
CA VAL A 75 2.89 -8.33 -24.68
C VAL A 75 2.87 -7.81 -23.25
N ARG A 76 1.70 -7.33 -22.83
CA ARG A 76 1.49 -6.83 -21.46
C ARG A 76 1.58 -7.93 -20.41
N ARG A 77 1.17 -9.14 -20.79
CA ARG A 77 1.11 -10.33 -19.95
C ARG A 77 1.44 -11.57 -20.76
N LEU A 78 2.38 -12.37 -20.25
CA LEU A 78 2.78 -13.62 -20.86
C LEU A 78 1.59 -14.58 -20.95
N GLY A 79 1.40 -15.19 -22.13
CA GLY A 79 0.28 -16.09 -22.42
C GLY A 79 -0.98 -15.39 -22.95
N GLU A 80 -0.99 -14.05 -23.04
CA GLU A 80 -2.07 -13.28 -23.64
C GLU A 80 -1.60 -12.59 -24.93
N ALA A 81 -2.53 -12.33 -25.84
CA ALA A 81 -2.23 -11.64 -27.11
C ALA A 81 -2.19 -10.10 -26.98
N ALA A 82 -2.53 -9.56 -25.81
CA ALA A 82 -2.67 -8.12 -25.63
C ALA A 82 -1.29 -7.41 -25.74
N PRO A 83 -1.10 -6.54 -26.76
CA PRO A 83 0.19 -5.92 -27.01
C PRO A 83 0.50 -4.85 -25.97
N VAL A 84 1.80 -4.63 -25.72
CA VAL A 84 2.25 -3.38 -25.13
C VAL A 84 2.07 -2.28 -26.17
N THR A 85 1.45 -1.19 -25.74
CA THR A 85 1.28 0.05 -26.51
C THR A 85 2.13 1.16 -25.88
N GLU A 86 2.27 2.28 -26.58
CA GLU A 86 2.91 3.49 -26.10
C GLU A 86 2.25 4.09 -24.84
N GLU A 87 0.96 3.80 -24.62
CA GLU A 87 0.16 4.22 -23.47
C GLU A 87 0.07 3.15 -22.36
N THR A 88 0.66 1.97 -22.56
CA THR A 88 0.63 0.92 -21.54
C THR A 88 1.35 1.38 -20.28
N LEU A 89 0.68 1.26 -19.13
CA LEU A 89 1.22 1.62 -17.83
C LEU A 89 2.17 0.54 -17.31
N PHE A 90 3.36 0.99 -16.92
CA PHE A 90 4.37 0.23 -16.19
C PHE A 90 4.62 0.89 -14.84
N SER A 91 4.91 0.10 -13.81
CA SER A 91 5.41 0.66 -12.56
C SER A 91 6.82 1.21 -12.80
N ILE A 92 7.02 2.53 -12.67
CA ILE A 92 8.33 3.17 -12.94
C ILE A 92 9.25 3.16 -11.71
N ALA A 93 8.74 2.64 -10.59
CA ALA A 93 9.50 2.41 -9.38
C ALA A 93 10.25 3.68 -8.95
N SER A 94 11.54 3.55 -8.61
CA SER A 94 12.37 4.64 -8.09
C SER A 94 12.56 5.85 -9.02
N ASN A 95 12.14 5.79 -10.29
CA ASN A 95 11.99 7.03 -11.09
C ASN A 95 11.01 8.03 -10.45
N SER A 96 10.12 7.57 -9.56
CA SER A 96 9.23 8.41 -8.75
C SER A 96 9.97 9.44 -7.89
N LYS A 97 11.22 9.14 -7.50
CA LYS A 97 12.06 10.03 -6.68
C LYS A 97 12.33 11.37 -7.35
N ALA A 98 12.52 11.37 -8.66
CA ALA A 98 12.70 12.58 -9.45
C ALA A 98 11.47 13.50 -9.40
N PHE A 99 10.27 12.93 -9.34
CA PHE A 99 9.01 13.68 -9.19
C PHE A 99 8.89 14.27 -7.78
N THR A 100 9.23 13.51 -6.74
CA THR A 100 9.28 14.00 -5.35
C THR A 100 10.28 15.14 -5.19
N ALA A 101 11.49 15.00 -5.75
CA ALA A 101 12.50 16.07 -5.72
C ALA A 101 12.01 17.32 -6.47
N THR A 102 11.37 17.15 -7.63
CA THR A 102 10.79 18.25 -8.41
C THR A 102 9.66 18.94 -7.64
N ALA A 103 8.80 18.19 -6.95
CA ALA A 103 7.75 18.76 -6.11
C ALA A 103 8.31 19.66 -5.00
N LEU A 104 9.39 19.24 -4.33
CA LEU A 104 10.10 20.09 -3.37
C LEU A 104 10.74 21.32 -4.04
N ALA A 105 11.28 21.17 -5.26
CA ALA A 105 11.83 22.31 -6.00
C ALA A 105 10.77 23.37 -6.31
N LEU A 106 9.54 22.96 -6.67
CA LEU A 106 8.41 23.88 -6.83
C LEU A 106 8.12 24.66 -5.53
N LEU A 107 8.12 23.97 -4.38
CA LEU A 107 7.89 24.61 -3.09
C LEU A 107 9.04 25.55 -2.67
N VAL A 108 10.28 25.26 -3.09
CA VAL A 108 11.43 26.16 -2.90
C VAL A 108 11.29 27.40 -3.76
N GLU A 109 10.92 27.25 -5.03
CA GLU A 109 10.70 28.37 -5.97
C GLU A 109 9.58 29.29 -5.47
N GLU A 110 8.52 28.72 -4.89
CA GLU A 110 7.42 29.45 -4.24
C GLU A 110 7.82 30.10 -2.89
N GLY A 111 9.04 29.90 -2.40
CA GLY A 111 9.52 30.43 -1.12
C GLY A 111 8.88 29.78 0.11
N LYS A 112 8.19 28.66 -0.05
CA LYS A 112 7.49 27.95 1.04
C LYS A 112 8.43 27.12 1.92
N LEU A 113 9.57 26.69 1.36
CA LEU A 113 10.64 26.01 2.08
C LEU A 113 12.01 26.32 1.47
N LYS A 114 13.09 25.96 2.17
CA LYS A 114 14.46 26.00 1.67
C LYS A 114 15.07 24.60 1.70
N TRP A 115 16.01 24.32 0.80
CA TRP A 115 16.73 23.04 0.77
C TRP A 115 17.47 22.75 2.08
N GLU A 116 17.95 23.80 2.74
CA GLU A 116 18.73 23.74 3.99
C GLU A 116 17.84 23.77 5.24
N ASP A 117 16.51 23.90 5.09
CA ASP A 117 15.61 23.78 6.24
C ASP A 117 15.72 22.39 6.86
N ARG A 118 15.62 22.33 8.20
CA ARG A 118 15.59 21.07 8.94
C ARG A 118 14.29 20.33 8.69
N VAL A 119 14.34 19.01 8.57
CA VAL A 119 13.13 18.17 8.41
C VAL A 119 12.17 18.40 9.58
N ILE A 120 12.70 18.46 10.81
CA ILE A 120 11.91 18.66 12.03
C ILE A 120 11.19 20.02 12.12
N LYS A 121 11.58 21.00 11.30
CA LYS A 121 10.84 22.27 11.17
C LYS A 121 9.42 22.04 10.66
N TYR A 122 9.27 21.08 9.75
CA TYR A 122 7.99 20.73 9.12
C TYR A 122 7.34 19.52 9.80
N LEU A 123 8.15 18.56 10.24
CA LEU A 123 7.70 17.34 10.90
C LEU A 123 8.28 17.26 12.33
N PRO A 124 7.74 17.99 13.33
CA PRO A 124 8.30 18.03 14.69
C PRO A 124 8.38 16.67 15.40
N TRP A 125 7.59 15.70 14.96
CA TRP A 125 7.57 14.33 15.48
C TRP A 125 8.60 13.40 14.81
N PHE A 126 9.29 13.85 13.75
CA PHE A 126 10.29 13.05 13.05
C PHE A 126 11.53 12.87 13.92
N GLN A 127 11.99 11.62 14.04
CA GLN A 127 13.12 11.26 14.87
C GLN A 127 13.90 10.11 14.23
N LEU A 128 15.23 10.25 14.22
CA LEU A 128 16.19 9.17 13.99
C LEU A 128 16.75 8.72 15.35
N ASN A 129 17.42 7.57 15.38
CA ASN A 129 18.06 7.07 16.60
C ASN A 129 19.08 8.06 17.20
N ASP A 130 19.78 8.83 16.37
CA ASP A 130 20.72 9.87 16.80
C ASP A 130 20.05 11.26 16.85
N ALA A 131 20.17 11.94 18.00
CA ALA A 131 19.56 13.24 18.25
C ALA A 131 20.23 14.39 17.48
N TYR A 132 21.55 14.32 17.24
CA TYR A 132 22.25 15.32 16.45
C TYR A 132 21.82 15.24 14.99
N VAL A 133 21.80 14.04 14.41
CA VAL A 133 21.31 13.85 13.03
C VAL A 133 19.84 14.27 12.93
N THR A 134 18.98 13.88 13.87
CA THR A 134 17.57 14.31 13.90
C THR A 134 17.41 15.83 13.82
N SER A 135 18.19 16.57 14.60
CA SER A 135 18.10 18.04 14.66
C SER A 135 18.78 18.75 13.47
N HIS A 136 19.65 18.06 12.73
CA HIS A 136 20.46 18.65 11.65
C HIS A 136 20.13 18.13 10.25
N LEU A 137 19.35 17.07 10.11
CA LEU A 137 18.92 16.53 8.82
C LEU A 137 18.11 17.59 8.06
N THR A 138 18.54 17.90 6.84
CA THR A 138 17.89 18.90 5.98
C THR A 138 17.02 18.26 4.91
N ILE A 139 16.16 19.06 4.27
CA ILE A 139 15.39 18.62 3.09
C ILE A 139 16.31 18.11 1.98
N ARG A 140 17.46 18.78 1.76
CA ARG A 140 18.46 18.33 0.79
C ARG A 140 19.01 16.96 1.15
N ASP A 141 19.34 16.72 2.43
CA ASP A 141 19.94 15.46 2.88
C ASP A 141 19.03 14.26 2.61
N LEU A 142 17.70 14.42 2.74
CA LEU A 142 16.73 13.39 2.39
C LEU A 142 16.86 12.93 0.94
N LEU A 143 17.03 13.88 0.02
CA LEU A 143 17.04 13.61 -1.42
C LEU A 143 18.36 13.03 -1.92
N VAL A 144 19.45 13.17 -1.16
CA VAL A 144 20.78 12.65 -1.55
C VAL A 144 21.28 11.54 -0.63
N HIS A 145 20.40 10.97 0.19
CA HIS A 145 20.68 9.82 1.04
C HIS A 145 21.78 10.06 2.08
N HIS A 146 21.70 11.22 2.74
CA HIS A 146 22.72 11.72 3.66
C HIS A 146 22.36 11.50 5.14
N SER A 147 21.70 10.40 5.47
CA SER A 147 21.17 10.13 6.82
C SER A 147 22.18 9.50 7.78
N GLY A 148 23.14 8.73 7.27
CA GLY A 148 23.98 7.84 8.09
C GLY A 148 23.33 6.49 8.43
N LEU A 149 22.10 6.27 7.97
CA LEU A 149 21.41 4.99 8.10
C LEU A 149 22.13 3.88 7.29
N PRO A 150 21.93 2.60 7.66
CA PRO A 150 22.27 1.50 6.77
C PRO A 150 21.48 1.61 5.46
N ALA A 151 22.07 1.15 4.35
CA ALA A 151 21.35 1.14 3.09
C ALA A 151 20.09 0.27 3.16
N TYR A 152 19.01 0.73 2.52
CA TYR A 152 17.70 0.08 2.48
C TYR A 152 17.02 0.00 3.85
N ALA A 153 17.27 0.97 4.73
CA ALA A 153 16.68 1.01 6.06
C ALA A 153 15.15 0.93 5.99
N ASN A 154 14.60 -0.09 6.66
CA ASN A 154 13.17 -0.38 6.78
C ASN A 154 12.46 -0.79 5.47
N ASP A 155 13.19 -1.19 4.42
CA ASP A 155 12.57 -1.62 3.14
C ASP A 155 11.66 -2.86 3.29
N LEU A 156 11.88 -3.70 4.31
CA LEU A 156 10.98 -4.81 4.67
C LEU A 156 9.55 -4.37 5.06
N LEU A 157 9.33 -3.09 5.36
CA LEU A 157 8.01 -2.52 5.62
C LEU A 157 7.34 -1.93 4.36
N LEU A 158 8.09 -1.80 3.27
CA LEU A 158 7.67 -1.21 2.00
C LEU A 158 7.51 -2.25 0.88
N PHE A 159 8.35 -3.30 0.85
CA PHE A 159 8.46 -4.28 -0.24
C PHE A 159 8.46 -5.74 0.28
N PRO A 160 7.31 -6.28 0.73
CA PRO A 160 5.96 -5.87 0.37
C PRO A 160 5.38 -4.84 1.36
N PRO A 161 4.27 -4.17 1.00
CA PRO A 161 3.68 -3.17 1.87
C PRO A 161 3.20 -3.76 3.19
N SER A 162 3.59 -3.08 4.27
CA SER A 162 2.98 -3.22 5.60
C SER A 162 1.65 -2.48 5.70
N THR A 163 0.98 -2.61 6.84
CA THR A 163 -0.26 -1.89 7.18
C THR A 163 0.00 -0.52 7.82
N PHE A 164 1.26 -0.11 7.98
CA PHE A 164 1.63 1.14 8.62
C PHE A 164 1.38 2.35 7.69
N SER A 165 0.91 3.44 8.29
CA SER A 165 0.93 4.76 7.67
C SER A 165 2.36 5.27 7.47
N ARG A 166 2.54 6.28 6.60
CA ARG A 166 3.85 6.93 6.38
C ARG A 166 4.47 7.44 7.68
N GLN A 167 3.67 8.09 8.53
CA GLN A 167 4.14 8.58 9.81
C GLN A 167 4.61 7.44 10.74
N GLU A 168 3.89 6.33 10.80
CA GLU A 168 4.30 5.16 11.60
C GLU A 168 5.59 4.52 11.06
N LEU A 169 5.72 4.41 9.73
CA LEU A 169 6.97 3.95 9.09
C LEU A 169 8.16 4.83 9.47
N LEU A 170 7.97 6.15 9.45
CA LEU A 170 9.02 7.12 9.76
C LEU A 170 9.39 7.15 11.25
N ARG A 171 8.42 6.98 12.16
CA ARG A 171 8.69 6.90 13.60
C ARG A 171 9.58 5.71 13.97
N LYS A 172 9.52 4.63 13.20
CA LYS A 172 10.38 3.45 13.41
C LYS A 172 11.87 3.73 13.15
N LEU A 173 12.23 4.83 12.50
CA LEU A 173 13.63 5.23 12.33
C LEU A 173 14.32 5.60 13.64
N ALA A 174 13.55 5.93 14.70
CA ALA A 174 14.10 6.12 16.04
C ALA A 174 14.77 4.86 16.61
N ASP A 175 14.39 3.68 16.09
CA ASP A 175 14.90 2.38 16.51
C ASP A 175 16.00 1.83 15.59
N VAL A 176 16.38 2.54 14.51
CA VAL A 176 17.39 2.10 13.55
C VAL A 176 18.73 2.76 13.87
N PRO A 177 19.73 2.01 14.36
CA PRO A 177 21.06 2.56 14.59
C PRO A 177 21.70 3.08 13.29
N LEU A 178 22.47 4.15 13.38
CA LEU A 178 23.28 4.61 12.26
C LEU A 178 24.41 3.60 11.99
N GLN A 179 24.66 3.29 10.73
CA GLN A 179 25.80 2.48 10.29
C GLN A 179 27.00 3.36 9.88
N HIS A 180 26.73 4.62 9.55
CA HIS A 180 27.70 5.54 8.99
C HIS A 180 27.58 6.92 9.63
N ASP A 181 28.68 7.67 9.68
CA ASP A 181 28.65 9.06 10.14
C ASP A 181 27.75 9.91 9.24
N PHE A 182 27.10 10.91 9.82
CA PHE A 182 26.19 11.80 9.10
C PHE A 182 26.88 12.44 7.88
N ARG A 183 26.26 12.30 6.70
CA ARG A 183 26.78 12.76 5.39
C ARG A 183 28.09 12.13 4.91
N SER A 184 28.65 11.15 5.63
CA SER A 184 29.94 10.54 5.25
C SER A 184 29.81 9.51 4.13
N VAL A 185 28.70 8.75 4.16
CA VAL A 185 28.22 7.58 3.38
C VAL A 185 27.20 7.81 2.25
N TYR A 186 27.27 7.15 1.08
CA TYR A 186 26.08 6.97 0.22
C TYR A 186 25.43 5.65 0.62
N ALA A 187 24.25 5.72 1.22
CA ALA A 187 23.46 4.57 1.64
C ALA A 187 22.03 4.78 1.17
N TYR A 188 21.60 4.06 0.13
CA TYR A 188 20.34 4.35 -0.55
C TYR A 188 19.13 3.96 0.29
N ASP A 189 18.25 4.93 0.59
CA ASP A 189 17.10 4.74 1.46
C ASP A 189 15.80 5.21 0.83
N ASN A 190 14.86 4.28 0.63
CA ASN A 190 13.52 4.63 0.15
C ASN A 190 12.74 5.44 1.21
N ILE A 191 12.94 5.12 2.49
CA ILE A 191 12.24 5.74 3.61
C ILE A 191 12.49 7.25 3.72
N LEU A 192 13.65 7.75 3.28
CA LEU A 192 13.94 9.20 3.25
C LEU A 192 13.07 9.95 2.23
N TYR A 193 12.69 9.29 1.13
CA TYR A 193 11.75 9.85 0.17
C TYR A 193 10.31 9.84 0.68
N ILE A 194 9.98 8.94 1.62
CA ILE A 194 8.70 8.98 2.33
C ILE A 194 8.65 10.20 3.25
N ALA A 195 9.74 10.51 3.97
CA ALA A 195 9.87 11.74 4.74
C ALA A 195 9.73 12.99 3.85
N ALA A 196 10.35 12.98 2.67
CA ALA A 196 10.19 14.06 1.70
C ALA A 196 8.73 14.23 1.23
N GLY A 197 8.01 13.12 1.04
CA GLY A 197 6.57 13.13 0.75
C GLY A 197 5.73 13.77 1.85
N GLU A 198 5.99 13.42 3.11
CA GLU A 198 5.32 14.03 4.28
C GLU A 198 5.62 15.52 4.40
N VAL A 199 6.85 15.97 4.08
CA VAL A 199 7.17 17.40 4.02
C VAL A 199 6.35 18.11 2.93
N ILE A 200 6.24 17.53 1.73
CA ILE A 200 5.41 18.08 0.65
C ILE A 200 3.96 18.23 1.12
N GLU A 201 3.39 17.19 1.73
CA GLU A 201 2.02 17.23 2.22
C GLU A 201 1.82 18.29 3.30
N LYS A 202 2.75 18.35 4.27
CA LYS A 202 2.69 19.33 5.35
C LYS A 202 2.79 20.77 4.87
N VAL A 203 3.66 21.04 3.90
CA VAL A 203 3.89 22.41 3.38
C VAL A 203 2.81 22.83 2.40
N SER A 204 2.29 21.90 1.59
CA SER A 204 1.31 22.22 0.53
C SER A 204 -0.15 22.11 0.99
N GLY A 205 -0.45 21.35 2.04
CA GLY A 205 -1.79 21.09 2.54
C GLY A 205 -2.59 20.06 1.72
N ILE A 206 -1.96 19.37 0.78
CA ILE A 206 -2.57 18.29 -0.02
C ILE A 206 -1.67 17.07 -0.04
N THR A 207 -2.25 15.87 -0.21
CA THR A 207 -1.47 14.62 -0.25
C THR A 207 -0.40 14.65 -1.34
N TRP A 208 0.70 13.92 -1.13
CA TRP A 208 1.75 13.79 -2.15
C TRP A 208 1.17 13.34 -3.50
N GLU A 209 0.26 12.36 -3.50
CA GLU A 209 -0.37 11.84 -4.71
C GLU A 209 -1.12 12.92 -5.49
N ASP A 210 -1.92 13.73 -4.78
CA ASP A 210 -2.66 14.83 -5.39
C ASP A 210 -1.74 15.96 -5.84
N PHE A 211 -0.66 16.22 -5.10
CA PHE A 211 0.35 17.20 -5.49
C PHE A 211 1.01 16.79 -6.80
N ILE A 212 1.54 15.57 -6.91
CA ILE A 212 2.19 15.07 -8.13
C ILE A 212 1.23 15.14 -9.31
N LYS A 213 -0.02 14.69 -9.12
CA LYS A 213 -1.02 14.75 -10.19
C LYS A 213 -1.28 16.21 -10.63
N LYS A 214 -1.71 17.08 -9.70
CA LYS A 214 -2.19 18.43 -10.03
C LYS A 214 -1.07 19.37 -10.45
N ARG A 215 0.09 19.29 -9.79
CA ARG A 215 1.18 20.27 -9.93
C ARG A 215 2.24 19.83 -10.92
N ILE A 216 2.31 18.55 -11.26
CA ILE A 216 3.29 18.02 -12.22
C ILE A 216 2.60 17.38 -13.42
N PHE A 217 1.82 16.31 -13.22
CA PHE A 217 1.24 15.57 -14.35
C PHE A 217 0.31 16.44 -15.19
N ASP A 218 -0.63 17.14 -14.56
CA ASP A 218 -1.61 17.97 -15.27
C ASP A 218 -0.91 19.16 -16.00
N VAL A 219 0.15 19.73 -15.43
CA VAL A 219 0.93 20.83 -16.03
C VAL A 219 1.75 20.35 -17.23
N VAL A 220 2.42 19.20 -17.11
CA VAL A 220 3.26 18.60 -18.16
C VAL A 220 2.41 17.92 -19.24
N GLY A 221 1.15 17.58 -18.95
CA GLY A 221 0.24 16.86 -19.84
C GLY A 221 0.42 15.34 -19.80
N MET A 222 0.78 14.78 -18.64
CA MET A 222 0.94 13.35 -18.38
C MET A 222 -0.41 12.71 -17.98
N GLN A 223 -1.31 12.57 -18.94
CA GLN A 223 -2.72 12.24 -18.70
C GLN A 223 -2.98 10.78 -18.28
N HIS A 224 -2.06 9.87 -18.58
CA HIS A 224 -2.20 8.44 -18.30
C HIS A 224 -1.55 8.04 -16.97
N SER A 225 -0.57 8.82 -16.54
CA SER A 225 0.25 8.55 -15.36
C SER A 225 -0.57 8.59 -14.08
N ILE A 226 -0.28 7.64 -13.18
CA ILE A 226 -0.94 7.53 -11.89
C ILE A 226 0.08 7.75 -10.78
N SER A 227 -0.27 8.59 -9.80
CA SER A 227 0.56 8.85 -8.62
C SER A 227 0.17 7.96 -7.44
N ARG A 228 -0.97 7.27 -7.49
CA ARG A 228 -1.43 6.38 -6.43
C ARG A 228 -1.39 4.92 -6.90
N PHE A 229 -0.47 4.13 -6.35
CA PHE A 229 -0.26 2.74 -6.80
C PHE A 229 -1.52 1.88 -6.68
N SER A 230 -2.33 2.06 -5.63
CA SER A 230 -3.58 1.31 -5.44
C SER A 230 -4.60 1.47 -6.59
N MET A 231 -4.48 2.52 -7.41
CA MET A 231 -5.33 2.74 -8.59
C MET A 231 -4.89 1.93 -9.82
N LEU A 232 -3.68 1.36 -9.82
CA LEU A 232 -3.10 0.64 -10.96
C LEU A 232 -3.95 -0.58 -11.36
N LYS A 233 -4.47 -1.31 -10.36
CA LYS A 233 -5.30 -2.52 -10.56
C LYS A 233 -6.60 -2.24 -11.32
N GLN A 234 -7.07 -0.99 -11.31
CA GLN A 234 -8.31 -0.55 -11.96
C GLN A 234 -8.09 -0.18 -13.43
N GLN A 235 -6.83 -0.09 -13.88
CA GLN A 235 -6.49 0.33 -15.24
C GLN A 235 -6.59 -0.84 -16.23
N LYS A 236 -7.12 -0.57 -17.42
CA LYS A 236 -7.27 -1.58 -18.49
C LYS A 236 -5.96 -1.82 -19.24
N ASN A 237 -5.20 -0.75 -19.51
CA ASN A 237 -3.97 -0.78 -20.30
C ASN A 237 -2.72 -0.81 -19.40
N VAL A 238 -2.57 -1.89 -18.62
CA VAL A 238 -1.45 -2.08 -17.68
C VAL A 238 -0.61 -3.29 -18.07
N ALA A 239 0.71 -3.20 -17.88
CA ALA A 239 1.62 -4.32 -17.97
C ALA A 239 1.66 -5.11 -16.65
N TYR A 240 1.82 -6.44 -16.74
CA TYR A 240 1.90 -7.33 -15.57
C TYR A 240 3.36 -7.63 -15.25
N ALA A 241 3.68 -7.76 -13.97
CA ALA A 241 5.01 -8.18 -13.52
C ALA A 241 5.36 -9.61 -13.99
N HIS A 242 6.60 -9.81 -14.44
CA HIS A 242 7.14 -11.14 -14.74
C HIS A 242 8.48 -11.39 -14.05
N VAL A 243 8.66 -12.60 -13.53
CA VAL A 243 9.91 -13.03 -12.87
C VAL A 243 10.33 -14.41 -13.38
N LYS A 244 11.65 -14.64 -13.48
CA LYS A 244 12.20 -15.97 -13.80
C LYS A 244 12.24 -16.82 -12.52
N ARG A 245 11.76 -18.06 -12.61
CA ARG A 245 11.70 -19.03 -11.50
C ARG A 245 12.10 -20.40 -12.00
N LYS A 246 13.18 -20.97 -11.45
CA LYS A 246 13.72 -22.26 -11.90
C LYS A 246 13.90 -22.30 -13.43
N GLY A 247 14.46 -21.22 -13.99
CA GLY A 247 14.66 -21.03 -15.42
C GLY A 247 13.40 -20.70 -16.25
N GLN A 248 12.20 -20.69 -15.65
CA GLN A 248 10.95 -20.40 -16.37
C GLN A 248 10.41 -19.02 -16.02
N LEU A 249 10.02 -18.25 -17.04
CA LEU A 249 9.34 -16.97 -16.85
C LEU A 249 7.89 -17.18 -16.40
N LYS A 250 7.46 -16.47 -15.36
CA LYS A 250 6.10 -16.54 -14.80
C LYS A 250 5.51 -15.15 -14.56
N VAL A 251 4.20 -15.04 -14.71
CA VAL A 251 3.42 -13.85 -14.33
C VAL A 251 3.30 -13.79 -12.80
N VAL A 252 3.50 -12.62 -12.21
CA VAL A 252 3.27 -12.32 -10.79
C VAL A 252 1.91 -11.65 -10.68
N ALA A 253 0.83 -12.40 -10.47
CA ALA A 253 -0.52 -11.84 -10.50
C ALA A 253 -0.81 -10.93 -9.29
N SER A 254 -0.21 -11.26 -8.14
CA SER A 254 -0.38 -10.53 -6.88
C SER A 254 0.38 -9.21 -6.79
N PHE A 255 1.10 -8.77 -7.84
CA PHE A 255 1.93 -7.57 -7.76
C PHE A 255 1.15 -6.30 -7.41
N PHE A 256 -0.12 -6.20 -7.80
CA PHE A 256 -0.98 -5.07 -7.45
C PHE A 256 -1.17 -4.92 -5.93
N ASP A 257 -1.06 -6.01 -5.18
CA ASP A 257 -1.29 -6.02 -3.74
C ASP A 257 0.03 -6.12 -2.94
N GLN A 258 1.16 -6.36 -3.61
CA GLN A 258 2.41 -6.79 -2.96
C GLN A 258 3.68 -6.08 -3.41
N ASN A 259 3.67 -5.36 -4.52
CA ASN A 259 4.90 -4.72 -4.99
C ASN A 259 5.24 -3.54 -4.07
N ILE A 260 4.37 -2.55 -4.04
CA ILE A 260 4.45 -1.38 -3.16
C ILE A 260 3.04 -1.02 -2.72
N GLY A 261 2.91 -0.38 -1.56
CA GLY A 261 1.64 0.19 -1.08
C GLY A 261 1.64 1.70 -1.17
N ASP A 262 0.49 2.33 -0.96
CA ASP A 262 0.37 3.78 -1.11
C ASP A 262 1.28 4.58 -0.16
N ALA A 263 1.61 4.02 1.00
CA ALA A 263 2.60 4.62 1.91
C ALA A 263 3.96 4.82 1.21
N GLY A 264 4.35 3.93 0.30
CA GLY A 264 5.60 3.97 -0.47
C GLY A 264 5.59 4.89 -1.70
N ASN A 265 4.45 5.51 -2.04
CA ASN A 265 4.29 6.25 -3.30
C ASN A 265 5.40 7.30 -3.58
N PRO A 266 5.84 8.14 -2.60
CA PRO A 266 6.91 9.11 -2.79
C PRO A 266 8.26 8.54 -3.24
N ALA A 267 8.52 7.28 -2.90
CA ALA A 267 9.77 6.60 -3.23
C ALA A 267 9.66 5.78 -4.53
N GLY A 268 8.48 5.26 -4.87
CA GLY A 268 8.37 4.29 -5.96
C GLY A 268 6.99 3.97 -6.54
N GLY A 269 5.92 4.68 -6.16
CA GLY A 269 4.55 4.27 -6.49
C GLY A 269 3.97 4.80 -7.80
N ILE A 270 4.71 5.60 -8.57
CA ILE A 270 4.22 6.07 -9.86
C ILE A 270 4.16 4.91 -10.85
N ALA A 271 3.06 4.83 -11.60
CA ALA A 271 3.03 4.08 -12.86
C ALA A 271 2.78 5.04 -14.02
N SER A 272 3.48 4.81 -15.12
CA SER A 272 3.47 5.70 -16.28
C SER A 272 3.72 4.92 -17.58
N CYS A 273 3.69 5.61 -18.71
CA CYS A 273 3.83 5.06 -20.05
C CYS A 273 4.88 5.86 -20.86
N ALA A 274 5.26 5.38 -22.03
CA ALA A 274 6.27 6.05 -22.87
C ALA A 274 5.81 7.45 -23.33
N VAL A 275 4.51 7.60 -23.65
CA VAL A 275 3.94 8.89 -24.06
C VAL A 275 4.07 9.96 -22.97
N ASP A 276 3.78 9.62 -21.73
CA ASP A 276 3.82 10.58 -20.63
C ASP A 276 5.26 10.84 -20.15
N MET A 277 6.07 9.79 -20.05
CA MET A 277 7.47 9.93 -19.61
C MET A 277 8.32 10.72 -20.60
N THR A 278 8.02 10.67 -21.90
CA THR A 278 8.72 11.52 -22.89
C THR A 278 8.37 13.00 -22.74
N LYS A 279 7.11 13.33 -22.40
CA LYS A 279 6.73 14.73 -22.05
C LYS A 279 7.46 15.21 -20.79
N TRP A 280 7.55 14.36 -19.77
CA TRP A 280 8.33 14.62 -18.56
C TRP A 280 9.81 14.89 -18.86
N VAL A 281 10.44 14.00 -19.62
CA VAL A 281 11.86 14.12 -19.98
C VAL A 281 12.11 15.35 -20.86
N ALA A 282 11.21 15.67 -21.78
CA ALA A 282 11.29 16.90 -22.57
C ALA A 282 11.25 18.15 -21.67
N ALA A 283 10.33 18.20 -20.72
CA ALA A 283 10.22 19.31 -19.77
C ALA A 283 11.48 19.45 -18.90
N GLN A 284 12.04 18.33 -18.43
CA GLN A 284 13.29 18.33 -17.68
C GLN A 284 14.48 18.86 -18.50
N LEU A 285 14.64 18.38 -19.75
CA LEU A 285 15.69 18.81 -20.67
C LEU A 285 15.60 20.29 -21.05
N ASP A 286 14.38 20.84 -21.07
CA ASP A 286 14.14 22.25 -21.44
C ASP A 286 13.85 23.16 -20.25
N SER A 287 14.44 22.80 -19.09
CA SER A 287 14.41 23.63 -17.88
C SER A 287 12.99 24.04 -17.47
N GLY A 288 12.09 23.07 -17.47
CA GLY A 288 10.69 23.19 -17.07
C GLY A 288 9.74 23.60 -18.18
N LEU A 289 10.19 23.97 -19.38
CA LEU A 289 9.29 24.30 -20.50
C LEU A 289 8.60 23.02 -21.01
N THR A 290 7.27 23.00 -21.02
CA THR A 290 6.51 21.83 -21.42
C THR A 290 6.18 21.87 -22.92
N LEU A 291 5.94 20.70 -23.53
CA LEU A 291 5.64 20.60 -24.97
C LEU A 291 4.33 21.30 -25.38
N ASN A 292 3.42 21.53 -24.43
CA ASN A 292 2.17 22.27 -24.64
C ASN A 292 2.33 23.80 -24.38
N GLY A 293 3.55 24.30 -24.20
CA GLY A 293 3.84 25.72 -24.02
C GLY A 293 3.68 26.26 -22.59
N GLY A 294 3.36 25.40 -21.62
CA GLY A 294 3.39 25.73 -20.20
C GLY A 294 4.81 25.72 -19.62
N ARG A 295 4.93 26.05 -18.33
CA ARG A 295 6.19 25.97 -17.59
C ARG A 295 5.96 25.31 -16.24
N LEU A 296 6.69 24.23 -15.97
CA LEU A 296 6.67 23.51 -14.71
C LEU A 296 7.48 24.22 -13.62
N PHE A 297 8.73 24.58 -13.91
CA PHE A 297 9.64 25.29 -13.01
C PHE A 297 10.60 26.21 -13.78
N ALA A 298 11.30 27.09 -13.07
CA ALA A 298 12.34 27.95 -13.63
C ALA A 298 13.71 27.23 -13.79
N SER A 299 14.61 27.79 -14.59
CA SER A 299 15.89 27.15 -14.94
C SER A 299 16.85 26.95 -13.77
N ASN A 300 16.75 27.76 -12.71
CA ASN A 300 17.47 27.56 -11.46
C ASN A 300 17.12 26.22 -10.78
N ALA A 301 15.86 25.76 -10.91
CA ALA A 301 15.45 24.47 -10.36
C ALA A 301 16.19 23.30 -11.03
N THR A 302 16.37 23.33 -12.36
CA THR A 302 17.17 22.31 -13.08
C THR A 302 18.61 22.26 -12.58
N GLN A 303 19.25 23.41 -12.42
CA GLN A 303 20.63 23.49 -11.94
C GLN A 303 20.77 22.85 -10.56
N GLU A 304 19.84 23.12 -9.65
CA GLU A 304 19.83 22.51 -8.32
C GLU A 304 19.51 21.01 -8.35
N LEU A 305 18.49 20.59 -9.13
CA LEU A 305 18.07 19.19 -9.21
C LEU A 305 19.17 18.27 -9.74
N TRP A 306 19.98 18.75 -10.70
CA TRP A 306 21.00 17.94 -11.38
C TRP A 306 22.41 18.13 -10.82
N LYS A 307 22.61 19.02 -9.86
CA LYS A 307 23.90 19.20 -9.20
C LYS A 307 24.24 17.97 -8.36
N ILE A 308 25.40 17.35 -8.63
CA ILE A 308 25.90 16.28 -7.76
C ILE A 308 26.16 16.89 -6.38
N VAL A 309 25.46 16.35 -5.39
CA VAL A 309 25.74 16.62 -3.98
C VAL A 309 26.55 15.47 -3.39
N ARG A 310 26.28 14.24 -3.86
CA ARG A 310 26.86 13.03 -3.31
C ARG A 310 27.67 12.25 -4.35
N PRO A 311 29.01 12.35 -4.35
CA PRO A 311 29.85 11.44 -5.13
C PRO A 311 29.58 9.98 -4.76
N MET A 312 29.53 9.11 -5.76
CA MET A 312 29.29 7.68 -5.60
C MET A 312 30.52 6.88 -6.04
N PRO A 313 30.77 5.70 -5.43
CA PRO A 313 31.85 4.82 -5.88
C PRO A 313 31.68 4.41 -7.34
N ILE A 314 32.81 4.34 -8.05
CA ILE A 314 32.86 3.86 -9.44
C ILE A 314 33.42 2.45 -9.43
N SER A 315 32.61 1.50 -9.86
CA SER A 315 33.05 0.12 -10.08
C SER A 315 33.76 0.00 -11.44
N LYS A 316 34.76 -0.87 -11.51
CA LYS A 316 35.38 -1.25 -12.78
C LYS A 316 34.40 -2.10 -13.57
N GLU A 317 34.07 -1.68 -14.79
CA GLU A 317 33.24 -2.48 -15.69
C GLU A 317 34.03 -3.73 -16.16
N PRO A 318 33.36 -4.85 -16.45
CA PRO A 318 34.01 -6.04 -16.99
C PRO A 318 34.43 -5.85 -18.45
N ALA A 319 35.30 -6.72 -18.98
CA ALA A 319 35.84 -6.61 -20.34
C ALA A 319 34.74 -6.54 -21.42
N TRP A 320 33.62 -7.22 -21.21
CA TRP A 320 32.47 -7.27 -22.13
C TRP A 320 31.50 -6.08 -21.99
N LEU A 321 31.77 -5.12 -21.11
CA LEU A 321 31.03 -3.86 -20.96
C LEU A 321 31.96 -2.63 -20.85
N GLN A 322 33.25 -2.77 -21.19
CA GLN A 322 34.24 -1.69 -21.05
C GLN A 322 33.80 -0.33 -21.56
N PRO A 323 33.09 -0.20 -22.71
CA PRO A 323 32.74 1.13 -23.19
C PRO A 323 31.70 1.87 -22.34
N ALA A 324 31.09 1.21 -21.35
CA ALA A 324 30.21 1.81 -20.35
C ALA A 324 30.97 2.25 -19.07
N GLN A 325 32.30 2.12 -19.06
CA GLN A 325 33.14 2.58 -17.95
C GLN A 325 32.92 4.06 -17.71
N LYS A 326 32.56 4.39 -16.48
CA LYS A 326 32.27 5.75 -16.04
C LYS A 326 33.56 6.38 -15.52
N ASN A 327 33.80 7.64 -15.88
CA ASN A 327 34.87 8.45 -15.28
C ASN A 327 34.41 9.23 -14.05
N PHE A 328 33.11 9.52 -13.94
CA PHE A 328 32.50 10.04 -12.72
C PHE A 328 31.11 9.43 -12.50
N TYR A 329 30.70 9.38 -11.22
CA TYR A 329 29.36 8.96 -10.84
C TYR A 329 28.95 9.67 -9.54
N GLY A 330 27.73 10.17 -9.48
CA GLY A 330 27.20 10.81 -8.28
C GLY A 330 25.68 10.87 -8.27
N TYR A 331 25.16 11.19 -7.08
CA TYR A 331 23.76 11.39 -6.81
C TYR A 331 23.48 12.89 -6.63
N ALA A 332 22.42 13.34 -7.28
CA ALA A 332 21.84 14.68 -7.23
C ALA A 332 20.44 14.58 -6.58
N LEU A 333 19.59 15.61 -6.65
CA LEU A 333 18.29 15.59 -5.96
C LEU A 333 17.29 14.71 -6.72
N GLY A 334 17.17 13.43 -6.34
CA GLY A 334 16.28 12.47 -7.04
C GLY A 334 16.80 11.95 -8.37
N PHE A 335 18.03 12.31 -8.74
CA PHE A 335 18.68 11.90 -9.97
C PHE A 335 20.07 11.34 -9.70
N ARG A 336 20.53 10.48 -10.60
CA ARG A 336 21.93 10.09 -10.75
C ARG A 336 22.52 10.89 -11.90
N LYS A 337 23.79 11.26 -11.75
CA LYS A 337 24.58 11.89 -12.80
C LYS A 337 25.86 11.11 -13.01
N TYR A 338 26.12 10.69 -14.23
CA TYR A 338 27.28 9.86 -14.57
C TYR A 338 27.86 10.24 -15.93
N ASP A 339 29.09 9.80 -16.14
CA ASP A 339 29.75 9.85 -17.44
C ASP A 339 29.35 8.67 -18.33
N TYR A 340 29.10 8.94 -19.61
CA TYR A 340 29.08 7.94 -20.66
C TYR A 340 29.92 8.43 -21.84
N ARG A 341 31.12 7.87 -22.00
CA ARG A 341 32.05 8.16 -23.10
C ARG A 341 32.32 9.67 -23.29
N GLY A 342 32.51 10.39 -22.18
CA GLY A 342 32.81 11.82 -22.17
C GLY A 342 31.60 12.74 -22.16
N TYR A 343 30.38 12.19 -22.18
CA TYR A 343 29.14 12.96 -22.07
C TYR A 343 28.50 12.79 -20.70
N GLU A 344 27.95 13.88 -20.17
CA GLU A 344 27.18 13.81 -18.93
C GLU A 344 25.81 13.18 -19.22
N VAL A 345 25.40 12.25 -18.36
CA VAL A 345 24.08 11.65 -18.40
C VAL A 345 23.40 11.86 -17.06
N ILE A 346 22.20 12.42 -17.09
CA ILE A 346 21.30 12.55 -15.95
C ILE A 346 20.22 11.50 -16.10
N GLY A 347 19.96 10.72 -15.06
CA GLY A 347 18.90 9.73 -15.11
C GLY A 347 18.60 9.11 -13.77
N HIS A 348 17.66 8.18 -13.75
CA HIS A 348 17.43 7.33 -12.60
C HIS A 348 16.91 5.98 -13.09
N GLY A 349 17.15 4.95 -12.29
CA GLY A 349 16.62 3.61 -12.51
C GLY A 349 15.49 3.31 -11.56
N GLY A 350 14.62 2.39 -11.96
CA GLY A 350 13.55 1.88 -11.13
C GLY A 350 13.61 0.36 -11.12
N LEU A 351 13.48 -0.23 -9.93
CA LEU A 351 13.28 -1.66 -9.74
C LEU A 351 12.12 -1.85 -8.77
N LEU A 352 11.18 -2.68 -9.20
CA LEU A 352 10.13 -3.29 -8.39
C LEU A 352 10.01 -4.75 -8.86
N THR A 353 9.41 -5.63 -8.05
CA THR A 353 9.26 -7.03 -8.44
C THR A 353 8.58 -7.14 -9.81
N GLY A 354 9.29 -7.70 -10.79
CA GLY A 354 8.81 -7.87 -12.16
C GLY A 354 8.75 -6.61 -13.03
N PHE A 355 9.33 -5.49 -12.61
CA PHE A 355 9.45 -4.27 -13.40
C PHE A 355 10.83 -3.65 -13.23
N VAL A 356 11.49 -3.32 -14.34
CA VAL A 356 12.60 -2.37 -14.32
C VAL A 356 12.36 -1.25 -15.33
N SER A 357 12.85 -0.07 -15.00
CA SER A 357 12.72 1.12 -15.85
C SER A 357 13.97 1.98 -15.75
N GLN A 358 14.27 2.70 -16.81
CA GLN A 358 15.42 3.59 -16.85
C GLN A 358 15.12 4.80 -17.70
N ILE A 359 15.53 5.97 -17.21
CA ILE A 359 15.62 7.19 -18.00
C ILE A 359 17.09 7.59 -18.16
N ALA A 360 17.43 8.15 -19.32
CA ALA A 360 18.74 8.73 -19.60
C ALA A 360 18.57 10.04 -20.37
N MET A 361 19.13 11.13 -19.85
CA MET A 361 19.08 12.46 -20.42
C MET A 361 20.50 12.97 -20.65
N VAL A 362 20.80 13.44 -21.86
CA VAL A 362 22.08 14.04 -22.24
C VAL A 362 21.84 15.51 -22.60
N PRO A 363 22.00 16.46 -21.65
CA PRO A 363 21.65 17.87 -21.85
C PRO A 363 22.39 18.50 -23.03
N GLN A 364 23.70 18.20 -23.20
CA GLN A 364 24.51 18.77 -24.29
C GLN A 364 24.02 18.37 -25.68
N LYS A 365 23.21 17.30 -25.76
CA LYS A 365 22.61 16.82 -27.01
C LYS A 365 21.09 17.01 -27.03
N ARG A 366 20.49 17.62 -25.99
CA ARG A 366 19.04 17.71 -25.79
C ARG A 366 18.35 16.37 -26.09
N LEU A 367 18.95 15.28 -25.63
CA LEU A 367 18.52 13.91 -25.87
C LEU A 367 17.93 13.33 -24.59
N GLY A 368 16.79 12.66 -24.70
CA GLY A 368 16.14 11.95 -23.63
C GLY A 368 15.69 10.57 -24.10
N ILE A 369 15.95 9.55 -23.31
CA ILE A 369 15.60 8.16 -23.59
C ILE A 369 14.86 7.60 -22.37
N VAL A 370 13.74 6.92 -22.62
CA VAL A 370 12.91 6.24 -21.61
C VAL A 370 12.76 4.79 -22.05
N VAL A 371 13.04 3.85 -21.15
CA VAL A 371 12.75 2.43 -21.38
C VAL A 371 12.04 1.86 -20.16
N LEU A 372 10.85 1.28 -20.36
CA LEU A 372 10.03 0.67 -19.32
C LEU A 372 9.80 -0.80 -19.66
N THR A 373 10.09 -1.73 -18.75
CA THR A 373 9.96 -3.17 -19.01
C THR A 373 9.07 -3.84 -17.97
N ASN A 374 8.48 -4.99 -18.33
CA ASN A 374 7.66 -5.80 -17.42
C ASN A 374 8.34 -7.11 -17.00
N GLN A 375 9.67 -7.10 -16.88
CA GLN A 375 10.47 -8.21 -16.39
C GLN A 375 11.77 -7.69 -15.75
N LEU A 376 12.30 -8.38 -14.73
CA LEU A 376 13.56 -8.07 -14.05
C LEU A 376 14.80 -8.36 -14.92
N SER A 377 15.03 -7.56 -15.97
CA SER A 377 16.26 -7.62 -16.78
C SER A 377 16.80 -6.22 -17.03
N SER A 378 17.86 -5.89 -16.29
CA SER A 378 18.58 -4.64 -16.50
C SER A 378 19.36 -4.60 -17.81
N GLY A 379 19.83 -5.76 -18.27
CA GLY A 379 20.49 -5.89 -19.56
C GLY A 379 19.62 -5.44 -20.73
N ALA A 380 18.30 -5.63 -20.63
CA ALA A 380 17.37 -5.23 -21.68
C ALA A 380 17.33 -3.71 -21.88
N TYR A 381 17.06 -2.94 -20.82
CA TYR A 381 16.99 -1.49 -20.95
C TYR A 381 18.36 -0.85 -21.22
N TRP A 382 19.45 -1.39 -20.65
CA TRP A 382 20.78 -0.84 -20.90
C TRP A 382 21.27 -1.12 -22.32
N SER A 383 20.92 -2.26 -22.91
CA SER A 383 21.22 -2.54 -24.33
C SER A 383 20.60 -1.48 -25.25
N ILE A 384 19.32 -1.16 -25.02
CA ILE A 384 18.60 -0.14 -25.80
C ILE A 384 19.19 1.25 -25.57
N ILE A 385 19.40 1.63 -24.31
CA ILE A 385 19.91 2.96 -23.96
C ILE A 385 21.30 3.19 -24.53
N ASN A 386 22.25 2.27 -24.30
CA ASN A 386 23.61 2.48 -24.76
C ASN A 386 23.73 2.39 -26.28
N HIS A 387 22.91 1.59 -26.95
CA HIS A 387 22.83 1.58 -28.42
C HIS A 387 22.38 2.94 -28.98
N LEU A 388 21.34 3.54 -28.37
CA LEU A 388 20.86 4.87 -28.75
C LEU A 388 21.86 5.97 -28.39
N LEU A 389 22.52 5.87 -27.24
CA LEU A 389 23.59 6.79 -26.86
C LEU A 389 24.75 6.70 -27.86
N ASP A 390 25.21 5.50 -28.24
CA ASP A 390 26.29 5.35 -29.20
C ASP A 390 25.96 6.05 -30.53
N TYR A 391 24.73 5.87 -31.01
CA TYR A 391 24.24 6.49 -32.25
C TYR A 391 24.15 8.02 -32.15
N TYR A 392 23.42 8.57 -31.18
CA TYR A 392 23.21 10.02 -31.08
C TYR A 392 24.46 10.80 -30.62
N LEU A 393 25.39 10.13 -29.93
CA LEU A 393 26.67 10.71 -29.54
C LEU A 393 27.75 10.54 -30.62
N GLN A 394 27.45 9.81 -31.71
CA GLN A 394 28.37 9.50 -32.80
C GLN A 394 29.67 8.85 -32.30
N THR A 395 29.51 7.87 -31.41
CA THR A 395 30.64 7.09 -30.86
C THR A 395 30.71 5.70 -31.47
N GLN A 396 31.79 4.96 -31.22
CA GLN A 396 31.99 3.62 -31.79
C GLN A 396 30.87 2.66 -31.36
N SER A 397 30.14 2.07 -32.32
CA SER A 397 29.11 1.08 -32.03
C SER A 397 29.66 -0.11 -31.25
N PHE A 398 28.89 -0.61 -30.28
CA PHE A 398 29.23 -1.79 -29.50
C PHE A 398 28.07 -2.79 -29.44
N ASP A 399 28.37 -4.09 -29.35
CA ASP A 399 27.36 -5.14 -29.20
C ASP A 399 26.90 -5.24 -27.74
N TRP A 400 26.02 -4.32 -27.35
CA TRP A 400 25.48 -4.27 -26.00
C TRP A 400 24.63 -5.50 -25.62
N ILE A 401 23.97 -6.12 -26.60
CA ILE A 401 23.15 -7.31 -26.36
C ILE A 401 24.07 -8.45 -25.89
N ALA A 402 25.16 -8.71 -26.62
CA ALA A 402 26.12 -9.74 -26.24
C ALA A 402 26.80 -9.43 -24.89
N GLY A 403 27.19 -8.17 -24.67
CA GLY A 403 27.82 -7.74 -23.41
C GLY A 403 26.93 -7.97 -22.20
N TYR A 404 25.70 -7.44 -22.22
CA TYR A 404 24.78 -7.60 -21.10
C TYR A 404 24.24 -9.02 -20.95
N LYS A 405 24.14 -9.80 -22.02
CA LYS A 405 23.80 -11.23 -21.94
C LYS A 405 24.87 -12.01 -21.18
N LYS A 406 26.16 -11.76 -21.48
CA LYS A 406 27.27 -12.38 -20.77
C LYS A 406 27.28 -12.01 -19.28
N GLU A 407 26.95 -10.76 -18.95
CA GLU A 407 26.82 -10.34 -17.55
C GLU A 407 25.69 -11.08 -16.83
N ALA A 408 24.51 -11.18 -17.46
CA ALA A 408 23.37 -11.91 -16.89
C ALA A 408 23.67 -13.40 -16.70
N ASP A 409 24.36 -14.04 -17.65
CA ASP A 409 24.76 -15.45 -17.55
C ASP A 409 25.73 -15.69 -16.38
N ASN A 410 26.72 -14.81 -16.21
CA ASN A 410 27.67 -14.88 -15.09
C ASN A 410 26.99 -14.73 -13.73
N ALA A 411 26.03 -13.79 -13.62
CA ALA A 411 25.25 -13.60 -12.40
C ALA A 411 24.42 -14.85 -12.07
N SER A 412 23.78 -15.47 -13.07
CA SER A 412 23.00 -16.70 -12.90
C SER A 412 23.87 -17.87 -12.41
N ILE A 413 25.08 -18.05 -12.97
CA ILE A 413 26.01 -19.11 -12.55
C ILE A 413 26.40 -18.94 -11.08
N LYS A 414 26.66 -17.70 -10.65
CA LYS A 414 27.01 -17.40 -9.25
C LYS A 414 25.85 -17.75 -8.31
N GLN A 415 24.62 -17.39 -8.65
CA GLN A 415 23.43 -17.70 -7.85
C GLN A 415 23.20 -19.22 -7.75
N ASP A 416 23.27 -19.95 -8.87
CA ASP A 416 23.14 -21.41 -8.90
C ASP A 416 24.18 -22.11 -8.01
N SER A 417 25.39 -21.55 -7.91
CA SER A 417 26.45 -22.10 -7.06
C SER A 417 26.13 -21.97 -5.56
N ILE A 418 25.51 -20.86 -5.14
CA ILE A 418 25.09 -20.60 -3.76
C ILE A 418 23.94 -21.55 -3.39
N GLU A 419 22.93 -21.68 -4.27
CA GLU A 419 21.78 -22.55 -4.02
C GLU A 419 22.18 -24.03 -3.88
N LYS A 420 23.16 -24.51 -4.67
CA LYS A 420 23.62 -25.90 -4.63
C LYS A 420 24.40 -26.25 -3.35
N GLN A 421 24.94 -25.25 -2.64
CA GLN A 421 25.71 -25.46 -1.40
C GLN A 421 24.80 -25.64 -0.16
N LEU A 422 23.54 -25.20 -0.21
CA LEU A 422 22.58 -25.36 0.88
C LEU A 422 21.94 -26.76 0.86
N ARG A 423 22.47 -27.70 1.66
CA ARG A 423 21.88 -29.04 1.86
C ARG A 423 21.62 -29.31 3.35
N PRO A 424 20.44 -29.85 3.71
CA PRO A 424 20.14 -30.16 5.11
C PRO A 424 21.00 -31.33 5.60
N ASP A 425 21.43 -31.27 6.85
CA ASP A 425 21.98 -32.42 7.54
C ASP A 425 20.84 -33.21 8.18
N SER A 426 20.46 -34.31 7.54
CA SER A 426 19.36 -35.18 8.01
C SER A 426 19.60 -35.83 9.39
N THR A 427 20.84 -35.79 9.91
CA THR A 427 21.16 -36.33 11.24
C THR A 427 20.79 -35.37 12.37
N LEU A 428 20.69 -34.07 12.08
CA LEU A 428 20.34 -33.04 13.05
C LEU A 428 18.82 -32.91 13.17
N LYS A 429 18.27 -33.48 14.23
CA LYS A 429 16.85 -33.40 14.58
C LYS A 429 16.53 -32.09 15.32
N LEU A 430 15.25 -31.72 15.33
CA LEU A 430 14.71 -30.67 16.19
C LEU A 430 15.10 -30.88 17.65
N SER A 431 15.55 -29.81 18.31
CA SER A 431 15.90 -29.85 19.73
C SER A 431 14.66 -29.95 20.63
N LEU A 432 13.50 -29.47 20.17
CA LEU A 432 12.24 -29.41 20.91
C LEU A 432 11.06 -29.92 20.07
N PRO A 433 9.92 -30.33 20.67
CA PRO A 433 8.67 -30.52 19.92
C PRO A 433 8.21 -29.21 19.27
N LEU A 434 7.49 -29.28 18.14
CA LEU A 434 7.08 -28.09 17.36
C LEU A 434 6.29 -27.08 18.22
N GLU A 435 5.47 -27.56 19.14
CA GLU A 435 4.67 -26.75 20.05
C GLU A 435 5.51 -25.79 20.90
N ALA A 436 6.77 -26.15 21.19
CA ALA A 436 7.69 -25.33 21.99
C ALA A 436 8.21 -24.09 21.24
N TYR A 437 8.12 -24.05 19.91
CA TYR A 437 8.46 -22.88 19.08
C TYR A 437 7.24 -21.98 18.82
N THR A 438 6.08 -22.32 19.37
CA THR A 438 4.85 -21.52 19.20
C THR A 438 4.78 -20.37 20.20
N GLY A 439 4.11 -19.29 19.83
CA GLY A 439 3.95 -18.12 20.69
C GLY A 439 3.81 -16.82 19.92
N VAL A 440 3.83 -15.72 20.66
CA VAL A 440 3.98 -14.39 20.08
C VAL A 440 5.42 -13.95 20.27
N TYR A 441 5.98 -13.42 19.20
CA TYR A 441 7.30 -12.82 19.15
C TYR A 441 7.12 -11.34 18.83
N THR A 442 8.08 -10.53 19.23
CA THR A 442 8.11 -9.10 18.94
C THR A 442 9.42 -8.73 18.28
N ASN A 443 9.33 -7.72 17.43
CA ASN A 443 10.46 -7.03 16.84
C ASN A 443 10.09 -5.55 16.68
N LYS A 444 11.02 -4.64 16.96
CA LYS A 444 10.76 -3.19 16.91
C LYS A 444 10.31 -2.73 15.51
N LEU A 445 10.91 -3.31 14.47
CA LEU A 445 10.60 -3.01 13.07
C LEU A 445 9.24 -3.60 12.67
N LEU A 446 9.11 -4.93 12.73
CA LEU A 446 7.94 -5.68 12.21
C LEU A 446 6.73 -5.70 13.15
N GLY A 447 6.91 -5.34 14.42
CA GLY A 447 5.89 -5.45 15.46
C GLY A 447 5.70 -6.89 15.95
N LYS A 448 4.45 -7.26 16.26
CA LYS A 448 4.10 -8.60 16.75
C LYS A 448 4.06 -9.62 15.60
N VAL A 449 4.67 -10.78 15.83
CA VAL A 449 4.73 -11.93 14.94
C VAL A 449 4.23 -13.15 15.69
N ARG A 450 3.26 -13.88 15.15
CA ARG A 450 2.64 -15.03 15.81
C ARG A 450 3.08 -16.33 15.13
N ILE A 451 3.60 -17.27 15.89
CA ILE A 451 3.98 -18.61 15.43
C ILE A 451 3.03 -19.63 16.04
N LYS A 452 2.41 -20.48 15.21
CA LYS A 452 1.51 -21.57 15.63
C LYS A 452 1.95 -22.90 15.01
N ALA A 453 1.66 -24.01 15.68
CA ALA A 453 1.84 -25.33 15.09
C ALA A 453 0.67 -25.66 14.14
N GLU A 454 0.97 -26.24 12.99
CA GLU A 454 0.02 -26.77 12.01
C GLU A 454 0.53 -28.13 11.51
N HIS A 455 -0.07 -29.22 12.00
CA HIS A 455 0.31 -30.61 11.71
C HIS A 455 1.83 -30.87 11.90
N ASP A 456 2.58 -31.01 10.80
CA ASP A 456 4.02 -31.30 10.74
C ASP A 456 4.88 -30.05 10.48
N SER A 457 4.31 -28.86 10.64
CA SER A 457 4.96 -27.58 10.35
C SER A 457 4.58 -26.48 11.35
N LEU A 458 5.23 -25.33 11.25
CA LEU A 458 4.80 -24.11 11.94
C LEU A 458 4.24 -23.11 10.94
N LYS A 459 3.36 -22.24 11.42
CA LYS A 459 2.80 -21.11 10.69
C LYS A 459 3.26 -19.81 11.35
N ILE A 460 3.96 -18.97 10.59
CA ILE A 460 4.39 -17.63 11.03
C ILE A 460 3.48 -16.57 10.39
N ARG A 461 2.91 -15.70 11.23
CA ARG A 461 2.06 -14.58 10.82
C ARG A 461 2.62 -13.26 11.31
N PHE A 462 2.91 -12.36 10.39
CA PHE A 462 3.37 -10.99 10.66
C PHE A 462 2.14 -10.08 10.69
N LEU A 463 1.75 -9.60 11.88
CA LEU A 463 0.44 -8.96 12.04
C LEU A 463 0.31 -7.64 11.26
N ASN A 464 1.40 -6.88 11.15
CA ASN A 464 1.45 -5.63 10.39
C ASN A 464 2.02 -5.78 8.98
N SER A 465 2.44 -6.99 8.58
CA SER A 465 3.01 -7.27 7.26
C SER A 465 2.46 -8.59 6.70
N PRO A 466 1.14 -8.69 6.47
CA PRO A 466 0.48 -9.97 6.16
C PRO A 466 1.00 -10.63 4.87
N GLN A 467 1.60 -9.87 3.95
CA GLN A 467 2.22 -10.39 2.73
C GLN A 467 3.51 -11.18 3.00
N LEU A 468 4.04 -11.12 4.23
CA LEU A 468 5.19 -11.90 4.70
C LEU A 468 4.77 -13.20 5.41
N ASN A 469 3.47 -13.47 5.59
CA ASN A 469 2.99 -14.70 6.21
C ASN A 469 3.51 -15.93 5.47
N ALA A 470 3.86 -16.96 6.23
CA ALA A 470 4.53 -18.13 5.69
C ALA A 470 4.32 -19.39 6.53
N SER A 471 4.59 -20.53 5.90
CA SER A 471 4.80 -21.81 6.59
C SER A 471 6.29 -22.06 6.81
N LEU A 472 6.65 -22.59 7.97
CA LEU A 472 8.00 -22.98 8.35
C LEU A 472 8.08 -24.50 8.39
N ARG A 473 8.98 -25.07 7.60
CA ARG A 473 9.25 -26.52 7.58
C ARG A 473 10.63 -26.79 8.12
N HIS A 474 10.76 -27.81 8.96
CA HIS A 474 12.05 -28.20 9.52
C HIS A 474 13.07 -28.44 8.40
N PHE A 475 14.26 -27.84 8.54
CA PHE A 475 15.37 -28.05 7.63
C PHE A 475 16.43 -28.94 8.29
N HIS A 476 17.04 -28.48 9.38
CA HIS A 476 17.94 -29.25 10.24
C HIS A 476 18.11 -28.54 11.59
N GLY A 477 18.27 -29.29 12.67
CA GLY A 477 18.36 -28.72 14.01
C GLY A 477 17.18 -27.78 14.32
N ASP A 478 17.48 -26.58 14.80
CA ASP A 478 16.49 -25.53 15.11
C ASP A 478 16.29 -24.52 13.97
N ILE A 479 16.59 -24.92 12.73
CA ILE A 479 16.47 -24.09 11.53
C ILE A 479 15.33 -24.60 10.65
N PHE A 480 14.54 -23.65 10.16
CA PHE A 480 13.36 -23.90 9.34
C PHE A 480 13.45 -23.17 8.00
N ASN A 481 13.03 -23.87 6.94
CA ASN A 481 12.76 -23.25 5.64
C ASN A 481 11.45 -22.48 5.70
N LEU A 482 11.48 -21.22 5.30
CA LEU A 482 10.29 -20.38 5.17
C LEU A 482 9.72 -20.51 3.76
N ALA A 483 8.41 -20.70 3.66
CA ALA A 483 7.67 -20.70 2.41
C ALA A 483 6.50 -19.72 2.52
N PHE A 484 6.58 -18.58 1.83
CA PHE A 484 5.52 -17.57 1.84
C PHE A 484 4.18 -18.16 1.38
N ASP A 485 3.10 -17.73 2.04
CA ASP A 485 1.73 -18.09 1.67
C ASP A 485 1.40 -17.63 0.26
N ASN A 486 1.92 -16.45 -0.10
CA ASN A 486 1.91 -16.03 -1.48
C ASN A 486 2.96 -16.80 -2.30
N ARG A 487 2.46 -17.61 -3.22
CA ARG A 487 3.29 -18.37 -4.14
C ARG A 487 3.99 -17.50 -5.19
N ASP A 488 3.60 -16.23 -5.38
CA ASP A 488 4.27 -15.31 -6.32
C ASP A 488 5.52 -14.61 -5.73
N ARG A 489 5.92 -14.89 -4.48
CA ARG A 489 7.27 -14.57 -3.97
C ARG A 489 8.24 -15.74 -4.21
N SER A 490 9.47 -15.46 -4.64
CA SER A 490 10.44 -16.49 -5.07
C SER A 490 11.39 -16.90 -3.96
N SER A 491 12.06 -15.92 -3.36
CA SER A 491 13.15 -16.13 -2.40
C SER A 491 12.67 -15.82 -1.00
N ALA A 492 12.89 -16.76 -0.07
CA ALA A 492 12.49 -16.66 1.32
C ALA A 492 13.71 -16.95 2.21
N PRO A 493 13.93 -16.15 3.28
CA PRO A 493 15.00 -16.44 4.22
C PRO A 493 14.70 -17.74 4.98
N MET A 494 15.70 -18.32 5.61
CA MET A 494 15.47 -19.35 6.62
C MET A 494 15.25 -18.69 7.97
N LEU A 495 14.64 -19.39 8.93
CA LEU A 495 14.47 -18.93 10.30
C LEU A 495 15.19 -19.88 11.24
N SER A 496 16.11 -19.35 12.05
CA SER A 496 16.87 -20.10 13.05
C SER A 496 16.44 -19.71 14.45
N PHE A 497 16.11 -20.69 15.29
CA PHE A 497 15.80 -20.46 16.70
C PHE A 497 17.04 -20.70 17.57
N SER A 498 17.30 -19.79 18.51
CA SER A 498 18.29 -19.98 19.55
C SER A 498 17.61 -20.31 20.87
N LEU A 499 18.15 -21.30 21.59
CA LEU A 499 17.62 -21.78 22.86
C LEU A 499 18.45 -21.27 24.05
N ASN A 500 17.79 -21.07 25.19
CA ASN A 500 18.44 -20.91 26.49
C ASN A 500 18.84 -22.29 27.07
N PRO A 501 19.73 -22.35 28.09
CA PRO A 501 20.10 -23.60 28.74
C PRO A 501 18.91 -24.38 29.34
N ASP A 502 17.84 -23.67 29.72
CA ASP A 502 16.59 -24.24 30.24
C ASP A 502 15.64 -24.75 29.13
N LYS A 503 16.09 -24.75 27.87
CA LYS A 503 15.33 -25.13 26.67
C LYS A 503 14.16 -24.21 26.31
N SER A 504 14.05 -23.03 26.92
CA SER A 504 13.15 -21.99 26.42
C SER A 504 13.73 -21.30 25.18
N ILE A 505 12.87 -20.81 24.28
CA ILE A 505 13.31 -20.01 23.13
C ILE A 505 13.90 -18.70 23.65
N ARG A 506 15.12 -18.37 23.19
CA ARG A 506 15.77 -17.07 23.46
C ARG A 506 15.36 -16.04 22.42
N GLU A 507 15.45 -16.39 21.15
CA GLU A 507 15.19 -15.53 19.99
C GLU A 507 15.08 -16.37 18.72
N ALA A 508 14.59 -15.76 17.64
CA ALA A 508 14.63 -16.33 16.30
C ALA A 508 15.17 -15.29 15.30
N ASN A 509 16.13 -15.71 14.47
CA ASN A 509 16.86 -14.86 13.53
C ASN A 509 16.67 -15.36 12.10
N PHE A 510 16.51 -14.44 11.16
CA PHE A 510 16.45 -14.80 9.74
C PHE A 510 17.84 -14.97 9.15
N ILE A 511 17.99 -15.93 8.24
CA ILE A 511 19.22 -16.20 7.51
C ILE A 511 18.91 -16.03 6.03
N SER A 512 19.58 -15.09 5.37
CA SER A 512 19.41 -14.86 3.94
C SER A 512 20.08 -15.96 3.13
N THR A 513 19.36 -16.49 2.14
CA THR A 513 19.84 -17.56 1.23
C THR A 513 20.01 -17.05 -0.20
N PHE A 514 19.89 -15.75 -0.40
CA PHE A 514 19.86 -15.09 -1.70
C PHE A 514 20.59 -13.75 -1.62
N THR A 515 21.00 -13.24 -2.79
CA THR A 515 21.86 -12.04 -2.90
C THR A 515 21.08 -10.75 -3.19
N ASP A 516 19.74 -10.79 -3.19
CA ASP A 516 18.93 -9.58 -3.41
C ASP A 516 19.15 -8.57 -2.28
N ALA A 517 19.74 -7.43 -2.63
CA ALA A 517 20.14 -6.35 -1.72
C ALA A 517 18.95 -5.62 -1.05
N ASP A 518 17.71 -5.85 -1.52
CA ASP A 518 16.54 -5.05 -1.15
C ASP A 518 15.84 -5.51 0.14
N ASN A 519 16.34 -6.56 0.82
CA ASN A 519 15.68 -7.10 2.02
C ASN A 519 16.70 -7.51 3.09
N ASP A 520 17.01 -6.61 4.02
CA ASP A 520 17.87 -6.88 5.19
C ASP A 520 17.14 -7.73 6.24
N TRP A 521 16.90 -9.00 5.91
CA TRP A 521 16.32 -9.96 6.85
C TRP A 521 17.25 -10.26 8.02
N GLU A 522 18.57 -10.16 7.82
CA GLU A 522 19.57 -10.58 8.82
C GLU A 522 19.60 -9.66 10.06
N SER A 523 19.18 -8.40 9.93
CA SER A 523 19.01 -7.50 11.07
C SER A 523 17.73 -7.74 11.89
N VAL A 524 16.82 -8.59 11.41
CA VAL A 524 15.55 -8.87 12.07
C VAL A 524 15.71 -10.00 13.10
N ILE A 525 15.71 -9.60 14.37
CA ILE A 525 15.68 -10.51 15.53
C ILE A 525 14.28 -10.52 16.12
N LEU A 526 13.65 -11.70 16.17
CA LEU A 526 12.36 -11.93 16.82
C LEU A 526 12.59 -12.40 18.26
N LYS A 527 12.08 -11.66 19.25
CA LYS A 527 12.18 -12.03 20.66
C LYS A 527 10.84 -12.56 21.17
N PRO A 528 10.78 -13.69 21.89
CA PRO A 528 9.54 -14.16 22.50
C PRO A 528 8.95 -13.09 23.41
N ASP A 529 7.68 -12.78 23.18
CA ASP A 529 6.91 -11.91 24.04
C ASP A 529 6.28 -12.75 25.16
N LYS A 530 7.00 -12.85 26.27
CA LYS A 530 6.60 -13.61 27.45
C LYS A 530 5.29 -13.09 28.08
N ASN A 531 4.93 -11.83 27.81
CA ASN A 531 3.68 -11.22 28.29
C ASN A 531 2.51 -11.59 27.37
N ALA A 532 2.72 -11.66 26.06
CA ALA A 532 1.69 -12.07 25.10
C ALA A 532 1.35 -13.57 25.12
N ILE A 533 2.27 -14.46 25.51
CA ILE A 533 1.97 -15.90 25.70
C ILE A 533 1.05 -16.13 26.90
N ASN A 534 1.08 -15.25 27.89
CA ASN A 534 0.22 -15.32 29.07
C ASN A 534 -1.20 -14.79 28.81
N ASP A 535 -1.37 -13.85 27.90
CA ASP A 535 -2.61 -13.06 27.83
C ASP A 535 -3.77 -13.79 27.12
N THR A 536 -3.56 -14.39 25.93
CA THR A 536 -4.67 -15.05 25.20
C THR A 536 -5.09 -16.38 25.84
N LEU A 537 -4.17 -17.15 26.42
CA LEU A 537 -4.49 -18.43 27.06
C LEU A 537 -5.12 -18.22 28.45
N MET A 538 -4.67 -17.22 29.22
CA MET A 538 -5.37 -16.81 30.44
C MET A 538 -6.71 -16.18 30.14
N LEU A 539 -6.82 -15.33 29.10
CA LEU A 539 -8.09 -14.77 28.66
C LEU A 539 -9.07 -15.89 28.30
N LYS A 540 -8.65 -16.86 27.47
CA LYS A 540 -9.48 -18.02 27.14
C LYS A 540 -9.90 -18.80 28.39
N ARG A 541 -9.00 -19.08 29.32
CA ARG A 541 -9.32 -19.76 30.59
C ARG A 541 -10.27 -18.94 31.48
N LYS A 542 -10.11 -17.61 31.55
CA LYS A 542 -11.01 -16.72 32.29
C LYS A 542 -12.41 -16.77 31.68
N ILE A 543 -12.52 -16.65 30.36
CA ILE A 543 -13.80 -16.76 29.63
C ILE A 543 -14.42 -18.15 29.84
N GLU A 544 -13.67 -19.23 29.64
CA GLU A 544 -14.15 -20.60 29.84
C GLU A 544 -14.61 -20.83 31.29
N LYS A 545 -13.93 -20.25 32.28
CA LYS A 545 -14.33 -20.32 33.69
C LYS A 545 -15.67 -19.63 33.94
N VAL A 546 -15.95 -18.48 33.29
CA VAL A 546 -17.27 -17.82 33.36
C VAL A 546 -18.34 -18.72 32.73
N LEU A 547 -18.05 -19.27 31.55
CA LEU A 547 -18.98 -20.11 30.80
C LEU A 547 -19.28 -21.47 31.50
N GLN A 548 -18.37 -21.97 32.32
CA GLN A 548 -18.50 -23.23 33.05
C GLN A 548 -19.25 -23.13 34.40
N LYS A 549 -19.75 -21.94 34.81
CA LYS A 549 -20.43 -21.73 36.11
C LYS A 549 -21.80 -22.43 36.28
N GLY A 550 -22.18 -23.38 35.40
CA GLY A 550 -23.18 -24.41 35.73
C GLY A 550 -24.46 -24.47 34.88
N ASN A 551 -24.43 -24.17 33.56
CA ASN A 551 -25.59 -24.42 32.68
C ASN A 551 -25.14 -24.79 31.24
N PRO A 552 -25.76 -25.76 30.53
CA PRO A 552 -25.27 -26.26 29.23
C PRO A 552 -25.68 -25.37 28.04
N GLY A 553 -25.55 -24.05 28.20
CA GLY A 553 -25.82 -23.08 27.15
C GLY A 553 -24.78 -23.10 26.03
N THR A 554 -25.17 -22.63 24.85
CA THR A 554 -24.23 -22.35 23.77
C THR A 554 -23.92 -20.87 23.69
N PHE A 555 -22.64 -20.53 23.55
CA PHE A 555 -22.15 -19.15 23.49
C PHE A 555 -21.28 -18.95 22.26
N ALA A 556 -21.30 -17.74 21.72
CA ALA A 556 -20.34 -17.29 20.73
C ALA A 556 -19.82 -15.88 21.06
N ILE A 557 -18.53 -15.68 20.84
CA ILE A 557 -17.82 -14.44 21.18
C ILE A 557 -16.93 -14.05 20.00
N ALA A 558 -16.99 -12.77 19.64
CA ALA A 558 -16.00 -12.16 18.76
C ALA A 558 -15.52 -10.84 19.38
N PHE A 559 -14.22 -10.74 19.59
CA PHE A 559 -13.55 -9.56 20.11
C PHE A 559 -12.48 -9.10 19.14
N LYS A 560 -12.37 -7.79 18.96
CA LYS A 560 -11.30 -7.17 18.20
C LYS A 560 -10.87 -5.84 18.81
N ASP A 561 -9.63 -5.78 19.29
CA ASP A 561 -8.97 -4.54 19.65
C ASP A 561 -8.58 -3.77 18.38
N LEU A 562 -8.98 -2.50 18.27
CA LEU A 562 -8.71 -1.71 17.08
C LEU A 562 -7.38 -0.96 17.13
N SER A 563 -6.70 -0.92 18.28
CA SER A 563 -5.36 -0.32 18.40
C SER A 563 -4.24 -1.26 17.94
N ASP A 564 -4.33 -2.56 18.23
CA ASP A 564 -3.28 -3.53 17.87
C ASP A 564 -3.79 -4.71 17.02
N ASN A 565 -5.05 -4.64 16.57
CA ASN A 565 -5.74 -5.67 15.78
C ASN A 565 -5.79 -7.05 16.45
N ASP A 566 -5.57 -7.14 17.76
CA ASP A 566 -5.69 -8.41 18.46
C ASP A 566 -7.14 -8.90 18.47
N THR A 567 -7.33 -10.20 18.34
CA THR A 567 -8.65 -10.82 18.21
C THR A 567 -8.81 -12.01 19.13
N PHE A 568 -10.02 -12.20 19.61
CA PHE A 568 -10.45 -13.41 20.30
C PHE A 568 -11.75 -13.90 19.70
N PHE A 569 -11.81 -15.20 19.42
CA PHE A 569 -12.98 -15.85 18.86
C PHE A 569 -13.30 -17.11 19.66
N TYR A 570 -14.60 -17.33 19.88
CA TYR A 570 -15.15 -18.52 20.50
C TYR A 570 -16.46 -18.86 19.80
N ASN A 571 -16.54 -19.98 19.09
CA ASN A 571 -17.71 -20.40 18.29
C ASN A 571 -18.27 -19.29 17.38
N GLU A 572 -17.40 -18.43 16.85
CA GLU A 572 -17.74 -17.17 16.21
C GLU A 572 -18.61 -17.32 14.96
N HIS A 573 -18.47 -18.46 14.26
CA HIS A 573 -19.22 -18.83 13.07
C HIS A 573 -20.53 -19.58 13.38
N GLN A 574 -20.80 -19.88 14.65
CA GLN A 574 -22.05 -20.51 15.04
C GLN A 574 -23.22 -19.56 14.81
N LEU A 575 -24.29 -20.08 14.22
CA LEU A 575 -25.50 -19.31 13.91
C LEU A 575 -26.45 -19.29 15.12
N PHE A 576 -26.89 -18.09 15.47
CA PHE A 576 -27.89 -17.80 16.49
C PHE A 576 -29.09 -17.11 15.86
N HIS A 577 -30.28 -17.26 16.44
CA HIS A 577 -31.40 -16.41 16.08
C HIS A 577 -31.04 -14.94 16.36
N ALA A 578 -31.23 -14.05 15.38
CA ALA A 578 -30.71 -12.68 15.45
C ALA A 578 -31.24 -11.86 16.63
N ALA A 579 -32.43 -12.19 17.16
CA ALA A 579 -33.13 -11.36 18.13
C ALA A 579 -33.14 -9.89 17.66
N SER A 580 -32.93 -8.93 18.55
CA SER A 580 -32.84 -7.52 18.18
C SER A 580 -31.51 -7.10 17.53
N THR A 581 -30.51 -7.97 17.39
CA THR A 581 -29.25 -7.63 16.70
C THR A 581 -29.41 -7.47 15.19
N MET A 582 -30.50 -8.01 14.59
CA MET A 582 -30.85 -7.77 13.18
C MET A 582 -31.07 -6.29 12.84
N LYS A 583 -31.39 -5.46 13.84
CA LYS A 583 -31.72 -4.03 13.67
C LYS A 583 -30.48 -3.24 13.20
N THR A 584 -29.26 -3.72 13.48
CA THR A 584 -28.01 -3.11 12.99
C THR A 584 -27.81 -3.27 11.47
N PRO A 585 -27.96 -4.48 10.87
CA PRO A 585 -28.07 -4.63 9.41
C PRO A 585 -29.12 -3.73 8.74
N VAL A 586 -30.30 -3.60 9.35
CA VAL A 586 -31.39 -2.75 8.83
C VAL A 586 -31.00 -1.27 8.87
N LEU A 587 -30.36 -0.82 9.96
CA LEU A 587 -29.81 0.53 10.08
C LEU A 587 -28.77 0.81 8.98
N ALA A 588 -27.82 -0.11 8.79
CA ALA A 588 -26.76 0.01 7.78
C ALA A 588 -27.33 0.14 6.36
N GLU A 589 -28.35 -0.65 6.03
CA GLU A 589 -29.04 -0.55 4.74
C GLU A 589 -29.78 0.79 4.58
N THR A 590 -30.43 1.26 5.65
CA THR A 590 -31.15 2.55 5.61
C THR A 590 -30.19 3.69 5.29
N PHE A 591 -29.05 3.78 5.97
CA PHE A 591 -28.03 4.79 5.70
C PHE A 591 -27.40 4.66 4.31
N ARG A 592 -27.28 3.43 3.78
CA ARG A 592 -26.85 3.23 2.40
C ARG A 592 -27.85 3.79 1.38
N GLN A 593 -29.15 3.67 1.64
CA GLN A 593 -30.18 4.26 0.78
C GLN A 593 -30.22 5.78 0.90
N ILE A 594 -29.98 6.32 2.10
CA ILE A 594 -29.82 7.76 2.32
C ILE A 594 -28.65 8.32 1.51
N GLU A 595 -27.50 7.66 1.56
CA GLU A 595 -26.33 8.07 0.79
C GLU A 595 -26.55 8.03 -0.74
N ARG A 596 -27.45 7.15 -1.19
CA ARG A 596 -27.85 7.05 -2.60
C ARG A 596 -28.93 8.05 -3.00
N GLY A 597 -29.34 8.92 -2.09
CA GLY A 597 -30.42 9.88 -2.30
C GLY A 597 -31.80 9.25 -2.47
N LYS A 598 -31.99 7.98 -2.06
CA LYS A 598 -33.29 7.30 -2.13
C LYS A 598 -34.21 7.63 -0.95
N LEU A 599 -33.60 7.92 0.20
CA LEU A 599 -34.27 8.27 1.44
C LEU A 599 -33.58 9.49 2.05
N ALA A 600 -34.26 10.19 2.93
CA ALA A 600 -33.70 11.20 3.82
C ALA A 600 -34.15 10.96 5.26
N LEU A 601 -33.32 11.35 6.22
CA LEU A 601 -33.67 11.23 7.65
C LEU A 601 -34.95 12.02 8.02
N SER A 602 -35.25 13.08 7.26
CA SER A 602 -36.46 13.90 7.40
C SER A 602 -37.70 13.33 6.69
N ASP A 603 -37.60 12.18 6.03
CA ASP A 603 -38.73 11.60 5.30
C ASP A 603 -39.89 11.31 6.25
N SER A 604 -41.09 11.68 5.81
CA SER A 604 -42.32 11.53 6.57
C SER A 604 -42.95 10.17 6.25
N VAL A 605 -42.72 9.20 7.13
CA VAL A 605 -43.11 7.79 6.97
C VAL A 605 -44.41 7.54 7.73
N GLU A 606 -45.38 6.91 7.08
CA GLU A 606 -46.62 6.48 7.72
C GLU A 606 -46.34 5.39 8.77
N VAL A 607 -46.97 5.50 9.93
CA VAL A 607 -46.89 4.49 10.99
C VAL A 607 -48.09 3.56 10.85
N TYR A 608 -47.81 2.28 10.61
CA TYR A 608 -48.81 1.22 10.44
C TYR A 608 -48.33 -0.05 11.13
N ASN A 609 -49.27 -0.92 11.50
CA ASN A 609 -49.00 -2.18 12.21
C ASN A 609 -49.58 -3.40 11.50
N GLU A 610 -49.81 -3.33 10.19
CA GLU A 610 -50.21 -4.48 9.38
C GLU A 610 -49.13 -4.77 8.34
N PHE A 611 -48.50 -5.94 8.46
CA PHE A 611 -47.38 -6.39 7.62
C PHE A 611 -47.73 -7.70 6.90
N LYS A 612 -47.00 -8.02 5.83
CA LYS A 612 -47.23 -9.25 5.05
C LYS A 612 -46.16 -10.29 5.36
N SER A 613 -46.60 -11.51 5.68
CA SER A 613 -45.71 -12.64 5.91
C SER A 613 -44.93 -12.97 4.65
N ILE A 614 -43.62 -13.20 4.76
CA ILE A 614 -42.79 -13.56 3.59
C ILE A 614 -43.05 -14.98 3.09
N TYR A 615 -43.79 -15.79 3.86
CA TYR A 615 -44.12 -17.16 3.48
C TYR A 615 -45.22 -17.22 2.42
N ASP A 616 -46.35 -16.55 2.65
CA ASP A 616 -47.54 -16.62 1.79
C ASP A 616 -48.29 -15.30 1.61
N GLY A 617 -47.77 -14.18 2.13
CA GLY A 617 -48.41 -12.87 2.04
C GLY A 617 -49.59 -12.66 2.98
N SER A 618 -49.86 -13.58 3.92
CA SER A 618 -50.88 -13.35 4.96
C SER A 618 -50.52 -12.16 5.85
N SER A 619 -51.53 -11.42 6.31
CA SER A 619 -51.31 -10.28 7.21
C SER A 619 -50.93 -10.74 8.61
N TYR A 620 -49.99 -10.03 9.24
CA TYR A 620 -49.69 -10.12 10.67
C TYR A 620 -49.43 -8.72 11.25
N ALA A 621 -49.54 -8.60 12.57
CA ALA A 621 -49.35 -7.35 13.31
C ALA A 621 -48.45 -7.62 14.52
N ILE A 622 -47.74 -6.59 14.99
CA ILE A 622 -46.99 -6.65 16.24
C ILE A 622 -47.98 -6.44 17.41
N ASP A 623 -47.93 -7.30 18.42
CA ASP A 623 -48.69 -7.06 19.64
C ASP A 623 -48.02 -5.93 20.42
N ALA A 624 -48.73 -4.83 20.64
CA ALA A 624 -48.20 -3.70 21.38
C ALA A 624 -47.65 -4.15 22.74
N ARG A 625 -48.27 -5.11 23.42
CA ARG A 625 -47.86 -5.58 24.76
C ARG A 625 -46.49 -6.27 24.77
N ASP A 626 -46.08 -6.83 23.64
CA ASP A 626 -44.82 -7.56 23.49
C ASP A 626 -43.68 -6.65 22.97
N ASP A 627 -44.00 -5.39 22.62
CA ASP A 627 -43.02 -4.41 22.17
C ASP A 627 -42.44 -3.60 23.34
N SER A 628 -41.13 -3.43 23.33
CA SER A 628 -40.39 -2.64 24.32
C SER A 628 -40.66 -1.12 24.25
N GLU A 629 -41.29 -0.64 23.17
CA GLU A 629 -41.61 0.78 22.97
C GLU A 629 -43.09 0.97 22.63
N GLN A 630 -43.84 1.65 23.49
CA GLN A 630 -45.31 1.78 23.37
C GLN A 630 -45.77 3.05 22.66
N GLY A 631 -44.96 4.12 22.70
CA GLY A 631 -45.35 5.44 22.22
C GLY A 631 -45.65 5.48 20.72
N LEU A 632 -44.93 4.70 19.90
CA LEU A 632 -45.15 4.66 18.45
C LEU A 632 -46.55 4.17 18.06
N TYR A 633 -47.18 3.30 18.86
CA TYR A 633 -48.53 2.78 18.57
C TYR A 633 -49.61 3.88 18.60
N SER A 634 -49.40 4.95 19.38
CA SER A 634 -50.32 6.11 19.39
C SER A 634 -50.28 6.94 18.09
N LEU A 635 -49.31 6.66 17.23
CA LEU A 635 -49.12 7.31 15.93
C LEU A 635 -49.64 6.47 14.77
N ILE A 636 -50.25 5.30 15.00
CA ILE A 636 -50.83 4.49 13.90
C ILE A 636 -51.81 5.33 13.07
N GLY A 637 -51.64 5.31 11.76
CA GLY A 637 -52.38 6.15 10.79
C GLY A 637 -51.89 7.59 10.68
N LYS A 638 -50.82 7.96 11.40
CA LYS A 638 -50.12 9.26 11.30
C LYS A 638 -48.72 9.06 10.73
N LYS A 639 -47.98 10.16 10.55
CA LYS A 639 -46.60 10.14 10.05
C LYS A 639 -45.59 10.42 11.16
N ALA A 640 -44.42 9.79 11.06
CA ALA A 640 -43.24 10.04 11.87
C ALA A 640 -42.02 10.27 10.98
N ALA A 641 -41.01 11.00 11.47
CA ALA A 641 -39.76 11.16 10.73
C ALA A 641 -38.97 9.83 10.71
N LEU A 642 -38.31 9.50 9.61
CA LEU A 642 -37.45 8.32 9.52
C LEU A 642 -36.37 8.32 10.62
N ALA A 643 -35.82 9.49 10.96
CA ALA A 643 -34.88 9.64 12.08
C ALA A 643 -35.46 9.15 13.42
N ASP A 644 -36.74 9.44 13.70
CA ASP A 644 -37.41 9.02 14.94
C ASP A 644 -37.65 7.50 14.96
N LEU A 645 -38.01 6.92 13.82
CA LEU A 645 -38.16 5.47 13.67
C LEU A 645 -36.82 4.75 13.89
N LEU A 646 -35.73 5.24 13.30
CA LEU A 646 -34.39 4.67 13.48
C LEU A 646 -33.92 4.78 14.93
N LEU A 647 -34.17 5.93 15.58
CA LEU A 647 -33.83 6.13 16.98
C LEU A 647 -34.58 5.12 17.87
N ARG A 648 -35.91 5.03 17.74
CA ARG A 648 -36.75 4.08 18.51
C ARG A 648 -36.40 2.62 18.23
N MET A 649 -36.12 2.27 16.97
CA MET A 649 -35.68 0.94 16.56
C MET A 649 -34.39 0.53 17.29
N ILE A 650 -33.41 1.42 17.41
CA ILE A 650 -32.12 1.08 18.00
C ILE A 650 -32.10 1.23 19.52
N THR A 651 -32.56 2.36 20.06
CA THR A 651 -32.38 2.73 21.48
C THR A 651 -33.42 2.15 22.41
N GLN A 652 -34.66 2.02 21.92
CA GLN A 652 -35.78 1.43 22.66
C GLN A 652 -36.15 0.04 22.11
N SER A 653 -35.41 -0.44 21.11
CA SER A 653 -35.59 -1.76 20.52
C SER A 653 -36.98 -2.02 19.92
N SER A 654 -37.70 -0.97 19.48
CA SER A 654 -39.07 -1.09 18.98
C SER A 654 -39.21 -2.09 17.83
N ASN A 655 -40.08 -3.09 18.00
CA ASN A 655 -40.41 -4.07 16.96
C ASN A 655 -41.26 -3.44 15.86
N LEU A 656 -42.23 -2.58 16.21
CA LEU A 656 -43.04 -1.84 15.25
C LEU A 656 -42.17 -0.96 14.33
N ALA A 657 -41.26 -0.16 14.90
CA ALA A 657 -40.34 0.65 14.10
C ALA A 657 -39.45 -0.21 13.20
N THR A 658 -39.01 -1.38 13.68
CA THR A 658 -38.19 -2.31 12.90
C THR A 658 -38.93 -2.83 11.69
N ASN A 659 -40.20 -3.23 11.86
CA ASN A 659 -41.00 -3.76 10.77
C ASN A 659 -41.32 -2.69 9.72
N ILE A 660 -41.63 -1.46 10.15
CA ILE A 660 -41.81 -0.33 9.22
C ILE A 660 -40.50 -0.07 8.44
N VAL A 661 -39.36 0.00 9.11
CA VAL A 661 -38.08 0.32 8.45
C VAL A 661 -37.64 -0.81 7.51
N ILE A 662 -37.73 -2.08 7.91
CA ILE A 662 -37.34 -3.20 7.03
C ILE A 662 -38.28 -3.38 5.84
N ASP A 663 -39.57 -3.06 5.99
CA ASP A 663 -40.54 -3.03 4.89
C ASP A 663 -40.21 -1.90 3.91
N LEU A 664 -39.84 -0.71 4.43
CA LEU A 664 -39.42 0.44 3.63
C LEU A 664 -38.12 0.16 2.83
N VAL A 665 -37.08 -0.39 3.46
CA VAL A 665 -35.77 -0.58 2.80
C VAL A 665 -35.67 -1.90 2.04
N GLY A 666 -36.49 -2.88 2.40
CA GLY A 666 -36.55 -4.23 1.84
C GLY A 666 -35.44 -5.16 2.35
N ALA A 667 -35.85 -6.30 2.95
CA ALA A 667 -34.93 -7.31 3.48
C ALA A 667 -33.90 -7.84 2.46
N LYS A 668 -34.28 -7.96 1.17
CA LYS A 668 -33.34 -8.35 0.10
C LYS A 668 -32.20 -7.34 -0.08
N ASN A 669 -32.47 -6.05 0.13
CA ASN A 669 -31.44 -5.02 0.05
C ASN A 669 -30.55 -5.04 1.30
N VAL A 670 -31.12 -5.33 2.46
CA VAL A 670 -30.35 -5.59 3.68
C VAL A 670 -29.34 -6.71 3.43
N MET A 671 -29.77 -7.84 2.86
CA MET A 671 -28.88 -8.95 2.53
C MET A 671 -27.78 -8.57 1.53
N LYS A 672 -28.10 -7.84 0.45
CA LYS A 672 -27.08 -7.34 -0.49
C LYS A 672 -26.05 -6.43 0.18
N THR A 673 -26.47 -5.65 1.17
CA THR A 673 -25.57 -4.80 1.93
C THR A 673 -24.69 -5.63 2.86
N MET A 674 -25.22 -6.67 3.50
CA MET A 674 -24.43 -7.58 4.32
C MET A 674 -23.38 -8.32 3.49
N GLU A 675 -23.74 -8.83 2.31
CA GLU A 675 -22.81 -9.46 1.37
C GLU A 675 -21.66 -8.52 0.97
N ARG A 676 -21.98 -7.24 0.68
CA ARG A 676 -20.98 -6.22 0.35
C ARG A 676 -20.05 -5.91 1.52
N LEU A 677 -20.57 -5.95 2.75
CA LEU A 677 -19.79 -5.76 3.97
C LEU A 677 -19.00 -7.01 4.38
N GLY A 678 -19.12 -8.11 3.62
CA GLY A 678 -18.42 -9.37 3.87
C GLY A 678 -19.10 -10.32 4.85
N ALA A 679 -20.29 -9.96 5.36
CA ALA A 679 -21.09 -10.77 6.26
C ALA A 679 -21.93 -11.79 5.47
N LYS A 680 -21.42 -13.03 5.35
CA LYS A 680 -21.94 -14.05 4.43
C LYS A 680 -22.79 -15.14 5.10
N GLU A 681 -22.72 -15.24 6.41
CA GLU A 681 -23.36 -16.29 7.21
C GLU A 681 -24.71 -15.82 7.76
N MET A 682 -24.82 -14.54 8.09
CA MET A 682 -26.03 -13.94 8.62
C MET A 682 -27.14 -13.93 7.57
N LYS A 683 -28.39 -14.01 8.05
CA LYS A 683 -29.60 -14.00 7.22
C LYS A 683 -30.61 -13.09 7.88
N ILE A 684 -30.96 -11.98 7.25
CA ILE A 684 -32.05 -11.10 7.66
C ILE A 684 -33.12 -11.18 6.59
N LEU A 685 -34.13 -12.01 6.83
CA LEU A 685 -35.11 -12.45 5.83
C LEU A 685 -36.47 -11.78 6.01
N ARG A 686 -36.87 -11.50 7.26
CA ARG A 686 -38.23 -11.12 7.63
C ARG A 686 -38.28 -10.02 8.68
N GLY A 687 -39.44 -9.38 8.81
CA GLY A 687 -39.79 -8.59 9.98
C GLY A 687 -39.83 -9.41 11.26
N VAL A 688 -39.83 -8.70 12.39
CA VAL A 688 -40.04 -9.26 13.73
C VAL A 688 -41.48 -9.79 13.82
N GLU A 689 -41.68 -10.88 14.58
CA GLU A 689 -42.98 -11.54 14.83
C GLU A 689 -43.76 -12.08 13.62
N ASP A 690 -43.15 -12.18 12.43
CA ASP A 690 -43.65 -13.02 11.33
C ASP A 690 -43.52 -14.52 11.70
N SER A 691 -44.42 -14.96 12.58
CA SER A 691 -44.43 -16.29 13.19
C SER A 691 -44.70 -17.38 12.18
N LYS A 692 -45.43 -17.08 11.11
CA LYS A 692 -45.72 -18.02 10.03
C LYS A 692 -44.48 -18.33 9.21
N ALA A 693 -43.71 -17.30 8.83
CA ALA A 693 -42.42 -17.52 8.18
C ALA A 693 -41.42 -18.22 9.10
N PHE A 694 -41.41 -17.87 10.39
CA PHE A 694 -40.59 -18.55 11.41
C PHE A 694 -40.91 -20.05 11.51
N ALA A 695 -42.19 -20.42 11.57
CA ALA A 695 -42.62 -21.82 11.63
C ALA A 695 -42.19 -22.65 10.40
N HIS A 696 -41.91 -22.00 9.27
CA HIS A 696 -41.41 -22.62 8.04
C HIS A 696 -39.89 -22.48 7.86
N GLY A 697 -39.15 -22.16 8.93
CA GLY A 697 -37.69 -22.13 8.94
C GLY A 697 -37.06 -20.89 8.31
N MET A 698 -37.85 -19.86 7.95
CA MET A 698 -37.33 -18.60 7.42
C MET A 698 -36.88 -17.68 8.56
N ASN A 699 -35.75 -18.03 9.17
CA ASN A 699 -35.28 -17.40 10.39
C ASN A 699 -34.28 -16.28 10.13
N ASN A 700 -34.38 -15.22 10.94
CA ASN A 700 -33.32 -14.23 11.03
C ASN A 700 -32.18 -14.81 11.87
N MET A 701 -30.99 -14.93 11.29
CA MET A 701 -29.83 -15.57 11.90
C MET A 701 -28.60 -14.66 11.84
N VAL A 702 -27.74 -14.73 12.86
CA VAL A 702 -26.46 -14.01 12.93
C VAL A 702 -25.36 -14.93 13.45
N SER A 703 -24.11 -14.64 13.09
CA SER A 703 -22.92 -15.18 13.75
C SER A 703 -22.16 -14.05 14.45
N ALA A 704 -21.37 -14.38 15.47
CA ALA A 704 -20.56 -13.37 16.15
C ALA A 704 -19.51 -12.78 15.20
N TYR A 705 -18.98 -13.61 14.29
CA TYR A 705 -18.04 -13.20 13.26
C TYR A 705 -18.64 -12.13 12.34
N ASP A 706 -19.80 -12.40 11.74
CA ASP A 706 -20.43 -11.48 10.79
C ASP A 706 -20.83 -10.14 11.46
N LEU A 707 -21.39 -10.19 12.67
CA LEU A 707 -21.66 -8.97 13.44
C LEU A 707 -20.37 -8.20 13.74
N SER A 708 -19.26 -8.88 14.03
CA SER A 708 -17.98 -8.21 14.29
C SER A 708 -17.48 -7.44 13.05
N LEU A 709 -17.67 -7.98 11.83
CA LEU A 709 -17.28 -7.29 10.60
C LEU A 709 -18.02 -5.97 10.43
N LEU A 710 -19.31 -5.95 10.77
CA LEU A 710 -20.13 -4.73 10.76
C LEU A 710 -19.57 -3.71 11.76
N PHE A 711 -19.46 -4.09 13.03
CA PHE A 711 -19.04 -3.14 14.07
C PHE A 711 -17.59 -2.67 13.90
N VAL A 712 -16.70 -3.48 13.32
CA VAL A 712 -15.33 -3.05 12.97
C VAL A 712 -15.35 -1.97 11.89
N GLN A 713 -16.12 -2.16 10.81
CA GLN A 713 -16.25 -1.16 9.76
C GLN A 713 -16.95 0.10 10.28
N LEU A 714 -17.94 -0.04 11.15
CA LEU A 714 -18.60 1.11 11.80
C LEU A 714 -17.61 1.91 12.64
N ALA A 715 -16.84 1.23 13.49
CA ALA A 715 -15.85 1.87 14.37
C ALA A 715 -14.75 2.60 13.59
N ARG A 716 -14.40 2.13 12.39
CA ARG A 716 -13.40 2.75 11.51
C ARG A 716 -13.96 3.89 10.64
N GLY A 717 -15.27 4.09 10.61
CA GLY A 717 -15.90 5.06 9.71
C GLY A 717 -16.04 4.55 8.27
N GLU A 718 -15.97 3.23 8.06
CA GLU A 718 -15.85 2.58 6.74
C GLU A 718 -17.12 1.85 6.29
N MET A 719 -18.12 1.64 7.17
CA MET A 719 -19.29 0.79 6.85
C MET A 719 -20.05 1.26 5.61
N ILE A 720 -20.28 2.56 5.46
CA ILE A 720 -20.89 3.16 4.26
C ILE A 720 -19.98 4.26 3.74
N ASN A 721 -19.75 5.26 4.59
CA ASN A 721 -18.74 6.31 4.50
C ASN A 721 -18.56 6.88 5.92
N SER A 722 -17.62 7.81 6.10
CA SER A 722 -17.32 8.38 7.43
C SER A 722 -18.55 9.05 8.08
N ARG A 723 -19.25 9.90 7.34
CA ARG A 723 -20.42 10.65 7.82
C ARG A 723 -21.57 9.74 8.27
N SER A 724 -21.96 8.79 7.43
CA SER A 724 -23.03 7.83 7.75
C SER A 724 -22.65 6.94 8.93
N SER A 725 -21.38 6.58 9.06
CA SER A 725 -20.90 5.78 10.20
C SER A 725 -20.97 6.56 11.50
N GLU A 726 -20.59 7.84 11.49
CA GLU A 726 -20.73 8.74 12.64
C GLU A 726 -22.20 8.88 13.07
N GLN A 727 -23.11 9.09 12.13
CA GLN A 727 -24.55 9.19 12.43
C GLN A 727 -25.13 7.88 12.99
N MET A 728 -24.69 6.72 12.49
CA MET A 728 -25.09 5.43 13.05
C MET A 728 -24.53 5.21 14.46
N LEU A 729 -23.29 5.62 14.71
CA LEU A 729 -22.67 5.59 16.04
C LEU A 729 -23.43 6.48 17.02
N ASP A 730 -23.82 7.69 16.63
CA ASP A 730 -24.60 8.61 17.46
C ASP A 730 -25.93 8.01 17.92
N ILE A 731 -26.59 7.21 17.06
CA ILE A 731 -27.82 6.50 17.40
C ILE A 731 -27.52 5.36 18.40
N LEU A 732 -26.51 4.53 18.11
CA LEU A 732 -26.12 3.40 18.98
C LEU A 732 -25.61 3.84 20.35
N MET A 733 -25.03 5.04 20.45
CA MET A 733 -24.57 5.64 21.71
C MET A 733 -25.70 6.03 22.65
N LYS A 734 -26.92 6.25 22.13
CA LYS A 734 -28.11 6.63 22.90
C LYS A 734 -28.90 5.42 23.44
N GLN A 735 -28.27 4.25 23.50
CA GLN A 735 -28.91 2.99 23.87
C GLN A 735 -29.48 3.02 25.31
N HIS A 736 -30.74 2.57 25.49
CA HIS A 736 -31.35 2.43 26.82
C HIS A 736 -31.00 1.08 27.47
N PHE A 737 -30.76 0.04 26.67
CA PHE A 737 -30.35 -1.29 27.14
C PHE A 737 -28.83 -1.36 27.36
N ARG A 738 -28.40 -1.16 28.61
CA ARG A 738 -26.98 -1.10 28.99
C ARG A 738 -26.53 -2.25 29.90
N GLY A 739 -27.32 -3.33 29.95
CA GLY A 739 -27.19 -4.38 30.96
C GLY A 739 -26.23 -5.54 30.64
N ILE A 740 -25.52 -5.53 29.50
CA ILE A 740 -24.54 -6.57 29.12
C ILE A 740 -23.16 -5.96 28.92
N ILE A 741 -22.82 -5.47 27.71
CA ILE A 741 -21.48 -4.93 27.45
C ILE A 741 -21.16 -3.77 28.38
N PRO A 742 -22.05 -2.78 28.59
CA PRO A 742 -21.75 -1.64 29.46
C PRO A 742 -21.82 -1.93 30.97
N ALA A 743 -22.37 -3.07 31.40
CA ALA A 743 -22.78 -3.27 32.79
C ALA A 743 -21.61 -3.30 33.79
N GLU A 744 -20.49 -3.91 33.40
CA GLU A 744 -19.28 -4.04 34.24
C GLU A 744 -18.18 -3.04 33.85
N LEU A 745 -18.51 -2.01 33.05
CA LEU A 745 -17.54 -1.02 32.60
C LEU A 745 -17.61 0.26 33.45
N PRO A 746 -16.48 0.96 33.65
CA PRO A 746 -16.48 2.27 34.32
C PRO A 746 -17.39 3.31 33.64
N ALA A 747 -17.87 4.28 34.42
CA ALA A 747 -18.86 5.26 33.96
C ALA A 747 -18.37 6.20 32.84
N ASP A 748 -17.05 6.40 32.74
CA ASP A 748 -16.40 7.20 31.69
C ASP A 748 -16.16 6.42 30.39
N VAL A 749 -16.34 5.10 30.41
CA VAL A 749 -16.27 4.24 29.22
C VAL A 749 -17.57 4.35 28.43
N LYS A 750 -17.43 4.79 27.18
CA LYS A 750 -18.55 4.98 26.26
C LYS A 750 -18.78 3.69 25.47
N VAL A 751 -20.05 3.31 25.30
CA VAL A 751 -20.42 2.09 24.56
C VAL A 751 -21.53 2.40 23.58
N ALA A 752 -21.29 2.08 22.30
CA ALA A 752 -22.28 2.05 21.24
C ALA A 752 -22.69 0.60 21.00
N ASN A 753 -23.86 0.16 21.46
CA ASN A 753 -24.26 -1.24 21.40
C ASN A 753 -25.70 -1.47 20.95
N LYS A 754 -25.97 -2.71 20.51
CA LYS A 754 -27.31 -3.26 20.29
C LYS A 754 -27.45 -4.58 21.03
N THR A 755 -28.32 -4.54 22.05
CA THR A 755 -28.77 -5.71 22.82
C THR A 755 -29.97 -6.37 22.16
N GLY A 756 -30.09 -7.70 22.30
CA GLY A 756 -31.30 -8.42 21.92
C GLY A 756 -31.51 -9.69 22.72
N SER A 757 -32.73 -9.88 23.22
CA SER A 757 -33.15 -11.10 23.90
C SER A 757 -34.47 -11.62 23.34
N ILE A 758 -34.60 -12.95 23.29
CA ILE A 758 -35.84 -13.67 22.94
C ILE A 758 -35.71 -15.13 23.36
N ASN A 759 -36.64 -15.67 24.15
CA ASN A 759 -36.76 -17.10 24.46
C ASN A 759 -35.42 -17.87 24.66
N LYS A 760 -34.72 -17.61 25.76
CA LYS A 760 -33.38 -18.21 26.09
C LYS A 760 -32.25 -17.86 25.11
N VAL A 761 -32.46 -16.88 24.24
CA VAL A 761 -31.41 -16.24 23.43
C VAL A 761 -31.15 -14.86 24.03
N CYS A 762 -29.88 -14.54 24.30
CA CYS A 762 -29.47 -13.26 24.85
C CYS A 762 -28.16 -12.80 24.19
N HIS A 763 -28.16 -11.59 23.64
CA HIS A 763 -27.12 -11.07 22.76
C HIS A 763 -26.78 -9.62 23.09
N ASP A 764 -25.53 -9.25 22.90
CA ASP A 764 -25.11 -7.86 22.80
C ASP A 764 -23.98 -7.72 21.77
N SER A 765 -23.99 -6.62 21.02
CA SER A 765 -22.99 -6.33 20.00
C SER A 765 -22.66 -4.86 20.05
N GLY A 766 -21.39 -4.50 20.19
CA GLY A 766 -21.03 -3.10 20.40
C GLY A 766 -19.57 -2.73 20.19
N ILE A 767 -19.34 -1.42 20.23
CA ILE A 767 -18.02 -0.79 20.26
C ILE A 767 -17.85 -0.13 21.62
N VAL A 768 -16.73 -0.43 22.26
CA VAL A 768 -16.32 0.18 23.52
C VAL A 768 -15.24 1.22 23.21
N PHE A 769 -15.43 2.43 23.74
CA PHE A 769 -14.52 3.57 23.60
C PHE A 769 -13.91 3.89 24.96
N LEU A 770 -12.59 3.74 25.05
CA LEU A 770 -11.81 4.02 26.25
C LEU A 770 -11.48 5.53 26.34
N PRO A 771 -11.30 6.07 27.57
CA PRO A 771 -10.97 7.48 27.77
C PRO A 771 -9.67 7.94 27.08
N ASP A 772 -8.73 7.03 26.87
CA ASP A 772 -7.44 7.28 26.21
C ASP A 772 -7.51 7.28 24.66
N GLY A 773 -8.71 7.14 24.10
CA GLY A 773 -8.95 7.12 22.65
C GLY A 773 -8.84 5.73 22.01
N ARG A 774 -8.42 4.70 22.75
CA ARG A 774 -8.51 3.30 22.27
C ARG A 774 -9.97 2.88 22.16
N LYS A 775 -10.21 1.91 21.27
CA LYS A 775 -11.55 1.34 21.07
C LYS A 775 -11.44 -0.12 20.67
N TYR A 776 -12.42 -0.92 21.08
CA TYR A 776 -12.51 -2.33 20.70
C TYR A 776 -13.95 -2.71 20.35
N VAL A 777 -14.10 -3.71 19.50
CA VAL A 777 -15.38 -4.33 19.14
C VAL A 777 -15.56 -5.59 19.97
N LEU A 778 -16.76 -5.77 20.51
CA LEU A 778 -17.13 -6.97 21.27
C LEU A 778 -18.54 -7.42 20.89
N ILE A 779 -18.66 -8.70 20.52
CA ILE A 779 -19.90 -9.39 20.18
C ILE A 779 -20.05 -10.58 21.11
N LEU A 780 -21.20 -10.65 21.78
CA LEU A 780 -21.52 -11.64 22.81
C LEU A 780 -22.88 -12.26 22.50
N LEU A 781 -22.89 -13.54 22.15
CA LEU A 781 -24.10 -14.29 21.81
C LEU A 781 -24.27 -15.48 22.75
N SER A 782 -25.51 -15.76 23.15
CA SER A 782 -25.87 -16.94 23.94
C SER A 782 -27.22 -17.51 23.51
N MET A 783 -27.39 -18.82 23.68
CA MET A 783 -28.63 -19.57 23.46
C MET A 783 -28.74 -20.73 24.45
N GLY A 784 -29.95 -21.04 24.89
CA GLY A 784 -30.22 -22.19 25.78
C GLY A 784 -29.96 -21.91 27.25
N VAL A 785 -29.78 -20.66 27.63
CA VAL A 785 -29.57 -20.20 29.02
C VAL A 785 -30.73 -19.30 29.43
N ASP A 786 -31.10 -19.35 30.71
CA ASP A 786 -32.01 -18.35 31.28
C ASP A 786 -31.50 -16.93 31.04
N GLU A 787 -32.41 -16.00 30.70
CA GLU A 787 -32.04 -14.66 30.24
C GLU A 787 -31.26 -13.86 31.28
N LYS A 788 -31.67 -13.90 32.56
CA LYS A 788 -30.98 -13.16 33.63
C LYS A 788 -29.58 -13.70 33.85
N LEU A 789 -29.45 -15.03 33.83
CA LEU A 789 -28.17 -15.70 34.00
C LEU A 789 -27.24 -15.46 32.79
N ALA A 790 -27.79 -15.51 31.57
CA ALA A 790 -27.06 -15.19 30.35
C ALA A 790 -26.53 -13.75 30.39
N GLN A 791 -27.38 -12.80 30.77
CA GLN A 791 -27.00 -11.40 30.92
C GLN A 791 -25.83 -11.22 31.93
N GLN A 792 -25.89 -11.90 33.08
CA GLN A 792 -24.80 -11.88 34.06
C GLN A 792 -23.49 -12.44 33.50
N TYR A 793 -23.53 -13.59 32.81
CA TYR A 793 -22.32 -14.18 32.21
C TYR A 793 -21.73 -13.31 31.12
N LEU A 794 -22.56 -12.76 30.24
CA LEU A 794 -22.10 -11.89 29.17
C LEU A 794 -21.55 -10.56 29.72
N ALA A 795 -22.14 -10.01 30.78
CA ALA A 795 -21.61 -8.83 31.47
C ALA A 795 -20.24 -9.10 32.10
N GLU A 796 -20.07 -10.23 32.81
CA GLU A 796 -18.79 -10.64 33.39
C GLU A 796 -17.72 -10.82 32.30
N ILE A 797 -18.08 -11.45 31.18
CA ILE A 797 -17.19 -11.60 30.02
C ILE A 797 -16.77 -10.23 29.46
N SER A 798 -17.69 -9.26 29.36
CA SER A 798 -17.37 -7.89 28.95
C SER A 798 -16.32 -7.25 29.86
N GLY A 799 -16.48 -7.39 31.18
CA GLY A 799 -15.49 -6.92 32.16
C GLY A 799 -14.13 -7.57 31.99
N VAL A 800 -14.07 -8.88 31.71
CA VAL A 800 -12.81 -9.58 31.42
C VAL A 800 -12.09 -8.98 30.21
N PHE A 801 -12.81 -8.69 29.12
CA PHE A 801 -12.21 -8.04 27.94
C PHE A 801 -11.79 -6.59 28.21
N TYR A 802 -12.56 -5.83 28.98
CA TYR A 802 -12.17 -4.49 29.38
C TYR A 802 -10.84 -4.47 30.13
N HIS A 803 -10.71 -5.31 31.16
CA HIS A 803 -9.46 -5.43 31.91
C HIS A 803 -8.31 -5.94 31.06
N TYR A 804 -8.59 -6.86 30.13
CA TYR A 804 -7.59 -7.31 29.15
C TYR A 804 -7.03 -6.15 28.34
N VAL A 805 -7.89 -5.27 27.78
CA VAL A 805 -7.44 -4.12 26.98
C VAL A 805 -6.72 -3.08 27.85
N CYS A 806 -7.22 -2.80 29.06
CA CYS A 806 -6.59 -1.83 29.95
C CYS A 806 -5.20 -2.27 30.44
N ASN A 807 -5.00 -3.57 30.68
CA ASN A 807 -3.75 -4.10 31.24
C ASN A 807 -2.66 -4.36 30.19
N LYS A 808 -2.93 -4.16 28.89
CA LYS A 808 -1.91 -4.27 27.84
C LYS A 808 -0.72 -3.32 28.04
N ASP A 809 -0.90 -2.23 28.77
CA ASP A 809 0.10 -1.18 28.99
C ASP A 809 0.64 -1.14 30.43
N THR A 810 0.12 -1.96 31.36
CA THR A 810 0.70 -2.10 32.70
C THR A 810 1.89 -3.06 32.65
N THR A 811 2.97 -2.61 32.01
CA THR A 811 4.33 -3.04 32.34
C THR A 811 4.82 -2.16 33.48
N GLU A 812 4.50 -2.54 34.70
CA GLU A 812 5.37 -2.30 35.85
C GLU A 812 5.99 -3.63 36.29
#